data_AF-A0A395IGK6-F1
#
_entry.id   AF-A0A395IGK6-F1
#
_cell.length_a   1.000
_cell.length_b   1.000
_cell.length_c   1.000
_cell.angle_alpha   90.00
_cell.angle_beta   90.00
_cell.angle_gamma   90.00
#
_symmetry.space_group_name_H-M   'P 1'
#
loop_
_entity.id
_entity.type
_entity.pdbx_description
1 polymer ?
#
loop_
_entity_poly.entity_id
_entity_poly.type
_entity_poly.pdbx_seq_one_letter_code
_entity_poly.pdbx_strand_id
1 'polypeptide(L)'
;MPPPPHQKPENVLKRAHELMGVGQSQAALVLLHEHVTSKKSRNAPIYFARACYALIGGTNISQNTNVGTIELVLKKFIELAEEKVKNAQAKADEVQSTLDTTAATASVDDLEATETPESILLSTVSGEQSRDRTDRAIVTPWLKFLWETYRTVLDILRNNARLEIMYQSTAMQAFDFCQKYTRKTEFRRFLSKRPPKNVMMANYYEKLTRIFLVGENYLFHAAAWSRYYNLLRQSAQMVAAGQSKKSDNPATSEADLSKAASFVLLSALAIPVISTSRSRGALVDIDEQKKNKNSRLTHLLGMAQAPTRAVLFKDAMSKGLLKRARPEIQDLSNSVQIGADAEMEKYVLPLQQVILTRLFQQLSQVYETVDLNFVENLAKFPEPFQVTRGTIEKFIMNASITDVFSSAKAVHAGSGAGSAETETASVQRLQNTPSEIRKKKPQRKRIKAAQLQEAEDKRLAAEQKKRENDRIKAELERVRKAELQKQIDDLKIGNKALDIDLDDLDNLDGNKLRALKLAQLEREKNDTNEKLRITGKRIDHLERAFRKEEAKKLPEDYEAQRQRDLAAYEKTKAQTLKDAEAKHKENVALKHRLARLVSFYESFRDDIAERRHEEFDKRRRDAEKELEKQIAQQHERKLREEEERAQREKLEKDEREEKRKAEFAELKAIREKERQEALEMAALQERRADEAARRRAEEKARGPLGWREKERLRAEGKEVPSDASSSPSAPPTRAEPPAASSGGPPRLALAGGNKPSWREREAAKAASGGGRPERPAAREERPAAQRQQSLPIL
;
A
#
# COMPACT_ATOMS: atom_id res chain seq x y z
N MET A 1 18.94 30.76 36.58
CA MET A 1 17.67 31.10 37.26
C MET A 1 16.52 30.53 36.46
N PRO A 2 15.65 29.67 37.03
CA PRO A 2 14.40 29.31 36.36
C PRO A 2 13.54 30.58 36.20
N PRO A 3 12.91 30.81 35.03
CA PRO A 3 12.10 32.00 34.81
C PRO A 3 10.87 32.02 35.74
N PRO A 4 10.39 33.20 36.16
CA PRO A 4 9.36 33.32 37.19
C PRO A 4 8.02 32.71 36.74
N PRO A 5 7.26 32.08 37.68
CA PRO A 5 6.19 31.13 37.37
C PRO A 5 4.88 31.70 36.80
N HIS A 6 4.80 33.01 36.51
CA HIS A 6 3.52 33.68 36.23
C HIS A 6 3.63 34.67 35.06
N GLN A 7 3.62 34.16 33.83
CA GLN A 7 3.56 34.97 32.62
C GLN A 7 2.30 34.64 31.80
N LYS A 8 1.61 35.69 31.32
CA LYS A 8 0.53 35.57 30.33
C LYS A 8 1.05 34.77 29.12
N PRO A 9 0.22 33.96 28.43
CA PRO A 9 0.67 33.13 27.30
C PRO A 9 1.38 33.96 26.22
N GLU A 10 0.97 35.19 25.99
CA GLU A 10 1.63 36.13 25.07
C GLU A 10 3.09 36.43 25.45
N ASN A 11 3.40 36.54 26.74
CA ASN A 11 4.74 36.82 27.24
C ASN A 11 5.65 35.58 27.10
N VAL A 12 5.08 34.38 27.27
CA VAL A 12 5.82 33.13 27.07
C VAL A 12 6.17 32.94 25.58
N LEU A 13 5.28 33.32 24.65
CA LEU A 13 5.58 33.33 23.21
C LEU A 13 6.68 34.34 22.86
N LYS A 14 6.58 35.58 23.37
CA LYS A 14 7.62 36.60 23.16
C LYS A 14 8.97 36.10 23.67
N ARG A 15 9.00 35.49 24.85
CA ARG A 15 10.23 34.93 25.41
C ARG A 15 10.77 33.75 24.61
N ALA A 16 9.91 32.89 24.08
CA ALA A 16 10.32 31.81 23.18
C ALA A 16 10.89 32.38 21.86
N HIS A 17 10.31 33.45 21.32
CA HIS A 17 10.84 34.14 20.13
C HIS A 17 12.20 34.80 20.40
N GLU A 18 12.38 35.44 21.55
CA GLU A 18 13.67 35.98 21.99
C GLU A 18 14.73 34.87 22.09
N LEU A 19 14.40 33.73 22.69
CA LEU A 19 15.31 32.59 22.82
C LEU A 19 15.65 31.97 21.45
N MET A 20 14.70 31.93 20.51
CA MET A 20 14.97 31.53 19.12
C MET A 20 15.88 32.54 18.41
N GLY A 21 15.72 33.84 18.64
CA GLY A 21 16.59 34.88 18.10
C GLY A 21 18.04 34.78 18.59
N VAL A 22 18.25 34.23 19.79
CA VAL A 22 19.58 33.97 20.39
C VAL A 22 20.13 32.58 20.00
N GLY A 23 19.44 31.82 19.13
CA GLY A 23 19.87 30.48 18.70
C GLY A 23 19.63 29.36 19.73
N GLN A 24 18.93 29.64 20.84
CA GLN A 24 18.63 28.68 21.90
C GLN A 24 17.25 28.01 21.70
N SER A 25 17.07 27.33 20.57
CA SER A 25 15.80 26.69 20.19
C SER A 25 15.32 25.62 21.19
N GLN A 26 16.25 24.89 21.83
CA GLN A 26 15.92 23.88 22.83
C GLN A 26 15.37 24.49 24.13
N ALA A 27 15.94 25.61 24.58
CA ALA A 27 15.46 26.33 25.76
C ALA A 27 14.08 26.95 25.52
N ALA A 28 13.86 27.48 24.29
CA ALA A 28 12.54 27.96 23.86
C ALA A 28 11.50 26.84 23.92
N LEU A 29 11.84 25.63 23.45
CA LEU A 29 10.92 24.48 23.46
C LEU A 29 10.57 24.02 24.88
N VAL A 30 11.55 23.93 25.78
CA VAL A 30 11.33 23.55 27.18
C VAL A 30 10.39 24.55 27.88
N LEU A 31 10.59 25.85 27.64
CA LEU A 31 9.72 26.90 28.17
C LEU A 31 8.26 26.76 27.70
N LEU A 32 8.05 26.50 26.41
CA LEU A 32 6.72 26.28 25.83
C LEU A 32 6.06 25.00 26.38
N HIS A 33 6.82 23.92 26.51
CA HIS A 33 6.36 22.64 27.05
C HIS A 33 5.96 22.76 28.54
N GLU A 34 6.75 23.45 29.35
CA GLU A 34 6.46 23.70 30.76
C GLU A 34 5.15 24.51 30.93
N HIS A 35 4.92 25.49 30.06
CA HIS A 35 3.68 26.27 30.09
C HIS A 35 2.45 25.44 29.70
N VAL A 36 2.55 24.59 28.67
CA VAL A 36 1.45 23.73 28.21
C VAL A 36 1.14 22.62 29.21
N THR A 37 2.12 22.08 29.92
CA THR A 37 1.92 21.01 30.92
C THR A 37 1.47 21.52 32.28
N SER A 38 1.51 22.84 32.51
CA SER A 38 1.09 23.46 33.77
C SER A 38 -0.41 23.30 34.05
N LYS A 39 -0.77 22.98 35.30
CA LYS A 39 -2.18 22.79 35.73
C LYS A 39 -3.04 24.06 35.60
N LYS A 40 -2.42 25.24 35.56
CA LYS A 40 -3.11 26.55 35.54
C LYS A 40 -3.38 27.09 34.12
N SER A 41 -2.82 26.49 33.07
CA SER A 41 -3.04 26.88 31.66
C SER A 41 -4.26 26.22 31.00
N ARG A 42 -5.05 25.45 31.77
CA ARG A 42 -6.21 24.67 31.30
C ARG A 42 -7.30 25.48 30.57
N ASN A 43 -7.41 26.79 30.83
CA ASN A 43 -8.42 27.68 30.24
C ASN A 43 -7.84 28.80 29.36
N ALA A 44 -6.57 28.71 28.93
CA ALA A 44 -5.94 29.76 28.12
C ALA A 44 -6.42 29.73 26.64
N PRO A 45 -6.68 30.89 26.01
CA PRO A 45 -7.10 30.96 24.60
C PRO A 45 -5.99 30.59 23.60
N ILE A 46 -6.45 30.22 22.41
CA ILE A 46 -5.91 29.21 21.48
C ILE A 46 -4.67 29.62 20.66
N TYR A 47 -4.18 30.85 20.75
CA TYR A 47 -3.04 31.31 19.94
C TYR A 47 -1.71 30.60 20.27
N PHE A 48 -1.61 30.02 21.48
CA PHE A 48 -0.42 29.30 21.97
C PHE A 48 -0.28 27.88 21.39
N ALA A 49 -1.36 27.27 20.92
CA ALA A 49 -1.36 25.89 20.41
C ALA A 49 -0.68 25.75 19.04
N ARG A 50 -0.52 26.87 18.31
CA ARG A 50 0.08 26.91 16.96
C ARG A 50 1.61 26.73 16.97
N ALA A 51 2.26 26.96 18.11
CA ALA A 51 3.71 26.80 18.28
C ALA A 51 4.09 25.59 19.17
N CYS A 52 3.21 25.14 20.07
CA CYS A 52 3.63 24.31 21.22
C CYS A 52 3.26 22.82 21.17
N TYR A 53 2.49 22.38 20.18
CA TYR A 53 2.04 20.98 20.10
C TYR A 53 2.98 20.07 19.27
N ALA A 54 4.26 20.46 19.16
CA ALA A 54 5.25 19.69 18.42
C ALA A 54 5.89 18.56 19.26
N LEU A 55 5.76 18.55 20.59
CA LEU A 55 6.28 17.47 21.42
C LEU A 55 5.48 17.31 22.72
N ILE A 56 4.76 16.18 22.80
CA ILE A 56 4.42 15.42 24.02
C ILE A 56 3.15 15.86 24.81
N GLY A 57 2.16 14.96 24.80
CA GLY A 57 1.50 14.50 26.03
C GLY A 57 0.39 15.34 26.67
N GLY A 58 -0.05 16.43 26.05
CA GLY A 58 -1.10 17.30 26.60
C GLY A 58 -2.55 16.87 26.31
N THR A 59 -2.88 15.57 26.30
CA THR A 59 -4.20 15.06 25.86
C THR A 59 -5.39 15.54 26.68
N ASN A 60 -5.20 16.06 27.89
CA ASN A 60 -6.31 16.39 28.80
C ASN A 60 -6.82 17.84 28.75
N ILE A 61 -6.21 18.73 27.96
CA ILE A 61 -6.45 20.18 28.10
C ILE A 61 -7.59 20.69 27.21
N SER A 62 -7.87 20.10 26.04
CA SER A 62 -8.92 20.62 25.14
C SER A 62 -9.81 19.57 24.46
N GLN A 63 -9.74 18.28 24.85
CA GLN A 63 -10.50 17.21 24.19
C GLN A 63 -12.03 17.38 24.31
N ASN A 64 -12.51 18.05 25.36
CA ASN A 64 -13.96 18.14 25.63
C ASN A 64 -14.59 19.50 25.28
N THR A 65 -13.82 20.58 25.13
CA THR A 65 -14.36 21.95 24.96
C THR A 65 -14.25 22.49 23.53
N ASN A 66 -13.14 22.27 22.81
CA ASN A 66 -12.92 22.82 21.46
C ASN A 66 -12.28 21.80 20.51
N VAL A 67 -13.08 20.85 20.02
CA VAL A 67 -12.63 19.77 19.11
C VAL A 67 -12.03 20.32 17.81
N GLY A 68 -12.61 21.37 17.22
CA GLY A 68 -12.11 21.97 15.97
C GLY A 68 -10.71 22.59 16.08
N THR A 69 -10.30 23.02 17.27
CA THR A 69 -8.93 23.52 17.48
C THR A 69 -7.91 22.40 17.45
N ILE A 70 -8.23 21.26 18.06
CA ILE A 70 -7.37 20.06 18.01
C ILE A 70 -7.19 19.63 16.56
N GLU A 71 -8.28 19.63 15.79
CA GLU A 71 -8.24 19.29 14.37
C GLU A 71 -7.28 20.20 13.59
N LEU A 72 -7.39 21.52 13.76
CA LEU A 72 -6.52 22.48 13.07
C LEU A 72 -5.05 22.31 13.44
N VAL A 73 -4.76 22.09 14.73
CA VAL A 73 -3.39 21.92 15.24
C VAL A 73 -2.76 20.62 14.70
N LEU A 74 -3.49 19.51 14.73
CA LEU A 74 -2.99 18.22 14.23
C LEU A 74 -2.79 18.24 12.71
N LYS A 75 -3.70 18.87 11.95
CA LYS A 75 -3.50 19.12 10.51
C LYS A 75 -2.24 19.94 10.27
N LYS A 76 -2.06 21.04 11.02
CA LYS A 76 -0.88 21.89 10.85
C LYS A 76 0.42 21.17 11.23
N PHE A 77 0.38 20.29 12.22
CA PHE A 77 1.54 19.48 12.61
C PHE A 77 1.95 18.51 11.49
N ILE A 78 0.99 17.82 10.86
CA ILE A 78 1.25 16.95 9.71
C ILE A 78 1.81 17.77 8.54
N GLU A 79 1.18 18.91 8.19
CA GLU A 79 1.65 19.79 7.11
C GLU A 79 3.11 20.23 7.31
N LEU A 80 3.48 20.65 8.52
CA LEU A 80 4.85 21.07 8.84
C LEU A 80 5.83 19.90 8.75
N ALA A 81 5.44 18.70 9.19
CA ALA A 81 6.27 17.51 9.06
C ALA A 81 6.48 17.11 7.58
N GLU A 82 5.43 17.19 6.76
CA GLU A 82 5.51 16.96 5.31
C GLU A 82 6.39 18.03 4.61
N GLU A 83 6.28 19.29 5.01
CA GLU A 83 7.11 20.38 4.51
C GLU A 83 8.60 20.15 4.84
N LYS A 84 8.91 19.67 6.05
CA LYS A 84 10.29 19.28 6.41
C LYS A 84 10.82 18.13 5.57
N VAL A 85 9.99 17.14 5.23
CA VAL A 85 10.38 16.07 4.29
C VAL A 85 10.63 16.63 2.90
N LYS A 86 9.77 17.52 2.40
CA LYS A 86 9.98 18.19 1.09
C LYS A 86 11.29 18.98 1.05
N ASN A 87 11.58 19.73 2.11
CA ASN A 87 12.82 20.49 2.24
C ASN A 87 14.05 19.57 2.35
N ALA A 88 13.93 18.44 3.05
CA ALA A 88 15.00 17.44 3.12
C ALA A 88 15.25 16.77 1.77
N GLN A 89 14.19 16.51 0.98
CA GLN A 89 14.30 16.00 -0.38
C GLN A 89 14.99 17.00 -1.29
N ALA A 90 14.56 18.27 -1.27
CA ALA A 90 15.20 19.32 -2.06
C ALA A 90 16.69 19.49 -1.71
N LYS A 91 17.05 19.38 -0.42
CA LYS A 91 18.46 19.38 0.02
C LYS A 91 19.23 18.15 -0.44
N ALA A 92 18.62 16.97 -0.44
CA ALA A 92 19.25 15.77 -0.96
C ALA A 92 19.48 15.89 -2.47
N ASP A 93 18.52 16.45 -3.20
CA ASP A 93 18.63 16.71 -4.64
C ASP A 93 19.70 17.79 -4.95
N GLU A 94 19.82 18.83 -4.10
CA GLU A 94 20.88 19.86 -4.19
C GLU A 94 22.28 19.25 -3.92
N VAL A 95 22.41 18.44 -2.87
CA VAL A 95 23.66 17.71 -2.58
C VAL A 95 24.00 16.73 -3.71
N GLN A 96 23.00 16.07 -4.29
CA GLN A 96 23.20 15.18 -5.42
C GLN A 96 23.64 15.94 -6.68
N SER A 97 22.98 17.04 -7.03
CA SER A 97 23.34 17.88 -8.18
C SER A 97 24.72 18.53 -8.04
N THR A 98 25.15 18.89 -6.83
CA THR A 98 26.52 19.38 -6.58
C THR A 98 27.55 18.26 -6.71
N LEU A 99 27.24 17.04 -6.26
CA LEU A 99 28.08 15.85 -6.49
C LEU A 99 28.17 15.52 -8.00
N ASP A 100 27.05 15.58 -8.71
CA ASP A 100 26.97 15.34 -10.16
C ASP A 100 27.66 16.44 -10.97
N THR A 101 27.62 17.70 -10.51
CA THR A 101 28.35 18.82 -11.14
C THR A 101 29.85 18.72 -10.91
N THR A 102 30.27 18.26 -9.72
CA THR A 102 31.68 18.01 -9.41
C THR A 102 32.21 16.80 -10.19
N ALA A 103 31.37 15.79 -10.42
CA ALA A 103 31.65 14.71 -11.35
C ALA A 103 31.70 15.19 -12.81
N ALA A 104 30.85 16.15 -13.21
CA ALA A 104 30.84 16.72 -14.56
C ALA A 104 32.02 17.65 -14.85
N THR A 105 32.56 18.39 -13.87
CA THR A 105 33.80 19.16 -14.04
C THR A 105 35.05 18.29 -14.03
N ALA A 106 35.01 17.11 -13.39
CA ALA A 106 36.03 16.06 -13.55
C ALA A 106 35.85 15.24 -14.85
N SER A 107 34.66 15.25 -15.45
CA SER A 107 34.29 14.47 -16.64
C SER A 107 34.95 14.93 -17.95
N VAL A 108 35.76 15.99 -17.94
CA VAL A 108 36.47 16.45 -19.16
C VAL A 108 37.84 15.79 -19.32
N ASP A 109 38.38 15.07 -18.32
CA ASP A 109 39.73 14.48 -18.47
C ASP A 109 40.01 13.09 -17.85
N ASP A 110 39.08 12.41 -17.17
CA ASP A 110 39.38 11.04 -16.69
C ASP A 110 38.13 10.18 -16.41
N LEU A 111 37.92 9.14 -17.21
CA LEU A 111 36.86 8.14 -17.04
C LEU A 111 37.21 7.06 -15.98
N GLU A 112 38.46 6.99 -15.52
CA GLU A 112 38.90 6.02 -14.50
C GLU A 112 38.80 6.57 -13.06
N ALA A 113 38.59 7.88 -12.88
CA ALA A 113 38.50 8.52 -11.56
C ALA A 113 37.09 8.51 -10.92
N THR A 114 36.04 8.15 -11.66
CA THR A 114 34.66 8.10 -11.13
C THR A 114 34.46 6.98 -10.11
N GLU A 115 35.33 5.98 -10.15
CA GLU A 115 35.28 4.82 -9.28
C GLU A 115 36.37 4.90 -8.23
N THR A 116 36.16 5.75 -7.21
CA THR A 116 37.02 5.69 -6.03
C THR A 116 37.00 4.25 -5.46
N PRO A 117 38.13 3.71 -4.98
CA PRO A 117 38.18 2.34 -4.47
C PRO A 117 37.17 2.09 -3.34
N GLU A 118 36.80 3.13 -2.58
CA GLU A 118 35.71 3.08 -1.59
C GLU A 118 34.32 2.95 -2.22
N SER A 119 34.05 3.63 -3.35
CA SER A 119 32.80 3.51 -4.10
C SER A 119 32.64 2.12 -4.72
N ILE A 120 33.72 1.54 -5.28
CA ILE A 120 33.75 0.18 -5.82
C ILE A 120 33.56 -0.86 -4.71
N LEU A 121 34.25 -0.71 -3.59
CA LEU A 121 34.09 -1.62 -2.43
C LEU A 121 32.66 -1.56 -1.89
N LEU A 122 32.07 -0.37 -1.82
CA LEU A 122 30.69 -0.24 -1.35
C LEU A 122 29.67 -0.72 -2.38
N SER A 123 29.92 -0.59 -3.69
CA SER A 123 29.02 -1.09 -4.75
C SER A 123 29.07 -2.63 -4.89
N THR A 124 30.23 -3.24 -4.62
CA THR A 124 30.41 -4.70 -4.62
C THR A 124 29.81 -5.36 -3.38
N VAL A 125 29.86 -4.70 -2.22
CA VAL A 125 29.25 -5.21 -0.96
C VAL A 125 27.76 -4.89 -0.89
N SER A 126 27.34 -3.73 -1.39
CA SER A 126 25.95 -3.28 -1.40
C SER A 126 25.62 -2.69 -2.77
N GLY A 127 24.64 -3.25 -3.49
CA GLY A 127 24.15 -2.66 -4.75
C GLY A 127 23.43 -1.30 -4.62
N GLU A 128 23.68 -0.53 -3.55
CA GLU A 128 23.09 0.78 -3.26
C GLU A 128 23.86 1.89 -4.01
N GLN A 129 23.13 2.66 -4.82
CA GLN A 129 23.65 3.79 -5.60
C GLN A 129 24.06 4.96 -4.67
N SER A 130 24.89 5.89 -5.15
CA SER A 130 25.28 7.10 -4.39
C SER A 130 24.06 7.89 -3.91
N ARG A 131 23.03 7.99 -4.76
CA ARG A 131 21.74 8.61 -4.47
C ARG A 131 21.02 7.97 -3.27
N ASP A 132 20.98 6.64 -3.21
CA ASP A 132 20.33 5.92 -2.10
C ASP A 132 21.00 6.20 -0.76
N ARG A 133 22.31 6.46 -0.74
CA ARG A 133 23.08 6.79 0.48
C ARG A 133 22.78 8.21 0.95
N THR A 134 22.74 9.17 0.03
CA THR A 134 22.35 10.56 0.32
C THR A 134 20.92 10.62 0.85
N ASP A 135 20.00 9.90 0.20
CA ASP A 135 18.61 9.78 0.65
C ASP A 135 18.50 9.06 2.01
N ARG A 136 19.38 8.10 2.31
CA ARG A 136 19.42 7.42 3.61
C ARG A 136 19.98 8.28 4.74
N ALA A 137 20.94 9.15 4.46
CA ALA A 137 21.53 10.05 5.44
C ALA A 137 20.63 11.27 5.71
N ILE A 138 20.10 11.88 4.64
CA ILE A 138 19.39 13.15 4.72
C ILE A 138 17.87 12.93 4.82
N VAL A 139 17.27 12.17 3.89
CA VAL A 139 15.81 12.09 3.76
C VAL A 139 15.20 11.08 4.74
N THR A 140 15.85 9.94 4.97
CA THR A 140 15.29 8.84 5.78
C THR A 140 15.02 9.20 7.25
N PRO A 141 15.83 10.01 7.95
CA PRO A 141 15.48 10.49 9.29
C PRO A 141 14.17 11.28 9.31
N TRP A 142 13.95 12.14 8.30
CA TRP A 142 12.71 12.91 8.18
C TRP A 142 11.51 12.05 7.78
N LEU A 143 11.69 11.03 6.95
CA LEU A 143 10.64 10.05 6.66
C LEU A 143 10.24 9.24 7.91
N LYS A 144 11.22 8.85 8.74
CA LYS A 144 10.94 8.20 10.04
C LYS A 144 10.20 9.14 10.99
N PHE A 145 10.61 10.41 11.04
CA PHE A 145 9.93 11.43 11.84
C PHE A 145 8.48 11.63 11.36
N LEU A 146 8.24 11.76 10.05
CA LEU A 146 6.91 11.90 9.48
C LEU A 146 6.02 10.68 9.78
N TRP A 147 6.59 9.47 9.73
CA TRP A 147 5.88 8.25 10.15
C TRP A 147 5.49 8.28 11.63
N GLU A 148 6.40 8.62 12.54
CA GLU A 148 6.09 8.72 13.96
C GLU A 148 5.10 9.87 14.26
N THR A 149 5.09 10.94 13.44
CA THR A 149 4.05 11.97 13.45
C THR A 149 2.68 11.40 13.11
N TYR A 150 2.51 10.72 11.97
CA TYR A 150 1.24 10.07 11.62
C TYR A 150 0.79 9.09 12.69
N ARG A 151 1.70 8.28 13.22
CA ARG A 151 1.39 7.33 14.30
C ARG A 151 0.92 8.03 15.57
N THR A 152 1.63 9.06 16.01
CA THR A 152 1.29 9.81 17.23
C THR A 152 -0.06 10.50 17.08
N VAL A 153 -0.33 11.12 15.94
CA VAL A 153 -1.62 11.73 15.64
C VAL A 153 -2.73 10.67 15.65
N LEU A 154 -2.53 9.53 15.01
CA LEU A 154 -3.52 8.43 15.01
C LEU A 154 -3.73 7.82 16.39
N ASP A 155 -2.69 7.71 17.22
CA ASP A 155 -2.81 7.26 18.62
C ASP A 155 -3.55 8.30 19.48
N ILE A 156 -3.42 9.61 19.23
CA ILE A 156 -4.18 10.69 19.89
C ILE A 156 -5.66 10.68 19.48
N LEU A 157 -5.94 10.48 18.19
CA LEU A 157 -7.30 10.48 17.63
C LEU A 157 -8.06 9.17 17.94
N ARG A 158 -7.36 8.13 18.37
CA ARG A 158 -7.95 6.81 18.65
C ARG A 158 -8.92 6.87 19.85
N ASN A 159 -10.04 6.16 19.73
CA ASN A 159 -11.10 6.03 20.74
C ASN A 159 -11.93 7.30 21.03
N ASN A 160 -11.86 8.34 20.18
CA ASN A 160 -12.73 9.52 20.29
C ASN A 160 -13.73 9.57 19.13
N ALA A 161 -15.03 9.39 19.44
CA ALA A 161 -16.11 9.34 18.45
C ALA A 161 -16.24 10.63 17.61
N ARG A 162 -15.90 11.81 18.17
CA ARG A 162 -16.02 13.09 17.46
C ARG A 162 -14.90 13.32 16.44
N LEU A 163 -13.78 12.61 16.58
CA LEU A 163 -12.58 12.77 15.77
C LEU A 163 -12.38 11.60 14.78
N GLU A 164 -13.39 10.73 14.61
CA GLU A 164 -13.31 9.57 13.72
C GLU A 164 -13.08 9.95 12.25
N ILE A 165 -13.71 11.02 11.77
CA ILE A 165 -13.54 11.50 10.38
C ILE A 165 -12.08 11.92 10.15
N MET A 166 -11.49 12.65 11.10
CA MET A 166 -10.08 13.03 11.04
C MET A 166 -9.16 11.82 11.16
N TYR A 167 -9.49 10.84 12.01
CA TYR A 167 -8.74 9.59 12.13
C TYR A 167 -8.71 8.83 10.80
N GLN A 168 -9.86 8.71 10.12
CA GLN A 168 -9.95 8.05 8.81
C GLN A 168 -9.14 8.78 7.74
N SER A 169 -9.28 10.12 7.65
CA SER A 169 -8.51 10.93 6.70
C SER A 169 -7.00 10.83 6.93
N THR A 170 -6.56 10.90 8.20
CA THR A 170 -5.14 10.78 8.57
C THR A 170 -4.61 9.37 8.30
N ALA A 171 -5.42 8.32 8.50
CA ALA A 171 -5.05 6.95 8.19
C ALA A 171 -4.86 6.72 6.68
N MET A 172 -5.72 7.33 5.85
CA MET A 172 -5.57 7.31 4.40
C MET A 172 -4.27 8.02 3.97
N GLN A 173 -3.98 9.21 4.51
CA GLN A 173 -2.72 9.91 4.24
C GLN A 173 -1.49 9.10 4.67
N ALA A 174 -1.56 8.40 5.80
CA ALA A 174 -0.49 7.52 6.26
C ALA A 174 -0.28 6.30 5.32
N PHE A 175 -1.35 5.78 4.72
CA PHE A 175 -1.26 4.74 3.68
C PHE A 175 -0.62 5.28 2.40
N ASP A 176 -1.05 6.44 1.93
CA ASP A 176 -0.47 7.10 0.75
C ASP A 176 1.02 7.41 0.96
N PHE A 177 1.39 7.85 2.17
CA PHE A 177 2.79 8.00 2.57
C PHE A 177 3.57 6.68 2.47
N CYS A 178 3.04 5.58 3.04
CA CYS A 178 3.70 4.28 2.99
C CYS A 178 3.86 3.77 1.56
N GLN A 179 2.89 4.06 0.69
CA GLN A 179 2.92 3.71 -0.72
C GLN A 179 3.95 4.56 -1.48
N LYS A 180 3.89 5.89 -1.34
CA LYS A 180 4.75 6.86 -2.03
C LYS A 180 6.23 6.63 -1.74
N TYR A 181 6.59 6.33 -0.49
CA TYR A 181 7.98 6.11 -0.07
C TYR A 181 8.34 4.63 0.09
N THR A 182 7.49 3.70 -0.36
CA THR A 182 7.72 2.23 -0.34
C THR A 182 8.09 1.64 1.03
N ARG A 183 7.55 2.20 2.11
CA ARG A 183 7.85 1.85 3.51
C ARG A 183 7.10 0.60 3.99
N LYS A 184 7.56 -0.57 3.55
CA LYS A 184 6.93 -1.88 3.83
C LYS A 184 6.90 -2.26 5.32
N THR A 185 7.90 -1.85 6.10
CA THR A 185 8.03 -2.17 7.54
C THR A 185 6.99 -1.43 8.38
N GLU A 186 6.81 -0.15 8.12
CA GLU A 186 5.86 0.74 8.78
C GLU A 186 4.42 0.36 8.42
N PHE A 187 4.16 0.07 7.14
CA PHE A 187 2.87 -0.43 6.67
C PHE A 187 2.45 -1.72 7.40
N ARG A 188 3.35 -2.69 7.54
CA ARG A 188 3.08 -3.92 8.31
C ARG A 188 2.80 -3.62 9.79
N ARG A 189 3.58 -2.72 10.40
CA ARG A 189 3.38 -2.32 11.80
C ARG A 189 2.03 -1.64 12.01
N PHE A 190 1.57 -0.84 11.04
CA PHE A 190 0.25 -0.21 11.04
C PHE A 190 -0.90 -1.23 11.06
N LEU A 191 -0.82 -2.25 10.19
CA LEU A 191 -1.85 -3.27 10.02
C LEU A 191 -1.87 -4.33 11.14
N SER A 192 -0.74 -4.54 11.82
CA SER A 192 -0.53 -5.68 12.74
C SER A 192 -1.43 -5.72 14.00
N LYS A 193 -2.10 -4.63 14.36
CA LYS A 193 -2.83 -4.54 15.65
C LYS A 193 -4.25 -5.13 15.62
N ARG A 194 -4.82 -5.47 14.45
CA ARG A 194 -6.17 -6.06 14.36
C ARG A 194 -6.20 -7.24 13.39
N PRO A 195 -6.86 -8.36 13.73
CA PRO A 195 -7.04 -9.45 12.79
C PRO A 195 -7.80 -8.93 11.55
N PRO A 196 -7.37 -9.30 10.33
CA PRO A 196 -8.04 -8.86 9.11
C PRO A 196 -9.48 -9.39 9.07
N LYS A 197 -10.39 -8.61 8.48
CA LYS A 197 -11.79 -9.01 8.30
C LYS A 197 -11.89 -10.27 7.42
N ASN A 198 -12.88 -11.11 7.68
CA ASN A 198 -13.09 -12.37 6.94
C ASN A 198 -13.34 -12.12 5.44
N VAL A 199 -14.05 -11.04 5.06
CA VAL A 199 -14.22 -10.63 3.65
C VAL A 199 -12.87 -10.41 2.96
N MET A 200 -11.94 -9.72 3.62
CA MET A 200 -10.62 -9.42 3.05
C MET A 200 -9.79 -10.69 2.92
N MET A 201 -9.88 -11.59 3.90
CA MET A 201 -9.21 -12.89 3.85
C MET A 201 -9.79 -13.82 2.77
N ALA A 202 -11.09 -13.74 2.50
CA ALA A 202 -11.71 -14.48 1.41
C ALA A 202 -11.17 -14.02 0.05
N ASN A 203 -11.13 -12.70 -0.18
CA ASN A 203 -10.53 -12.12 -1.39
C ASN A 203 -9.03 -12.43 -1.50
N TYR A 204 -8.31 -12.49 -0.38
CA TYR A 204 -6.91 -12.86 -0.36
C TYR A 204 -6.70 -14.30 -0.82
N TYR A 205 -7.40 -15.28 -0.24
CA TYR A 205 -7.26 -16.68 -0.64
C TYR A 205 -7.76 -16.92 -2.07
N GLU A 206 -8.84 -16.26 -2.50
CA GLU A 206 -9.36 -16.32 -3.87
C GLU A 206 -8.34 -15.83 -4.91
N LYS A 207 -7.60 -14.76 -4.60
CA LYS A 207 -6.48 -14.31 -5.46
C LYS A 207 -5.30 -15.27 -5.41
N LEU A 208 -4.99 -15.85 -4.25
CA LEU A 208 -3.91 -16.83 -4.13
C LEU A 208 -4.15 -18.08 -4.99
N THR A 209 -5.39 -18.56 -5.11
CA THR A 209 -5.68 -19.71 -5.99
C THR A 209 -5.33 -19.38 -7.44
N ARG A 210 -5.65 -18.18 -7.92
CA ARG A 210 -5.27 -17.74 -9.28
C ARG A 210 -3.75 -17.68 -9.46
N ILE A 211 -3.02 -17.13 -8.48
CA ILE A 211 -1.56 -16.99 -8.53
C ILE A 211 -0.88 -18.36 -8.55
N PHE A 212 -1.26 -19.28 -7.66
CA PHE A 212 -0.63 -20.61 -7.60
C PHE A 212 -0.93 -21.48 -8.81
N LEU A 213 -2.08 -21.31 -9.44
CA LEU A 213 -2.41 -21.98 -10.69
C LEU A 213 -1.52 -21.52 -11.85
N VAL A 214 -1.33 -20.20 -12.02
CA VAL A 214 -0.43 -19.64 -13.04
C VAL A 214 1.03 -20.03 -12.76
N GLY A 215 1.42 -20.11 -11.49
CA GLY A 215 2.74 -20.55 -11.08
C GLY A 215 2.97 -22.07 -11.08
N GLU A 216 2.06 -22.87 -11.66
CA GLU A 216 2.11 -24.35 -11.73
C GLU A 216 2.37 -25.06 -10.38
N ASN A 217 2.04 -24.41 -9.27
CA ASN A 217 2.22 -24.95 -7.92
C ASN A 217 0.91 -25.58 -7.43
N TYR A 218 0.51 -26.68 -8.08
CA TYR A 218 -0.78 -27.35 -7.85
C TYR A 218 -1.04 -27.77 -6.40
N LEU A 219 0.01 -28.09 -5.63
CA LEU A 219 -0.10 -28.46 -4.22
C LEU A 219 -0.56 -27.28 -3.33
N PHE A 220 0.06 -26.11 -3.50
CA PHE A 220 -0.33 -24.90 -2.75
C PHE A 220 -1.61 -24.28 -3.30
N HIS A 221 -1.90 -24.49 -4.58
CA HIS A 221 -3.18 -24.15 -5.18
C HIS A 221 -4.36 -24.88 -4.50
N ALA A 222 -4.26 -26.22 -4.35
CA ALA A 222 -5.27 -27.01 -3.65
C ALA A 222 -5.38 -26.64 -2.17
N ALA A 223 -4.25 -26.34 -1.51
CA ALA A 223 -4.24 -25.86 -0.13
C ALA A 223 -4.93 -24.49 0.01
N ALA A 224 -4.71 -23.55 -0.91
CA ALA A 224 -5.37 -22.25 -0.93
C ALA A 224 -6.89 -22.39 -1.12
N TRP A 225 -7.35 -23.27 -2.02
CA TRP A 225 -8.76 -23.61 -2.16
C TRP A 225 -9.35 -24.20 -0.88
N SER A 226 -8.65 -25.12 -0.19
CA SER A 226 -9.11 -25.66 1.09
C SER A 226 -9.26 -24.56 2.15
N ARG A 227 -8.29 -23.63 2.25
CA ARG A 227 -8.36 -22.47 3.17
C ARG A 227 -9.53 -21.55 2.83
N TYR A 228 -9.74 -21.27 1.55
CA TYR A 228 -10.86 -20.47 1.08
C TYR A 228 -12.21 -21.11 1.44
N TYR A 229 -12.40 -22.40 1.14
CA TYR A 229 -13.62 -23.13 1.49
C TYR A 229 -13.88 -23.16 3.00
N ASN A 230 -12.84 -23.43 3.80
CA ASN A 230 -12.95 -23.45 5.26
C ASN A 230 -13.37 -22.09 5.81
N LEU A 231 -12.81 -21.00 5.26
CA LEU A 231 -13.16 -19.64 5.64
C LEU A 231 -14.62 -19.32 5.29
N LEU A 232 -15.08 -19.66 4.08
CA LEU A 232 -16.49 -19.47 3.67
C LEU A 232 -17.46 -20.23 4.58
N ARG A 233 -17.13 -21.49 4.89
CA ARG A 233 -17.94 -22.32 5.79
C ARG A 233 -17.98 -21.75 7.20
N GLN A 234 -16.83 -21.35 7.74
CA GLN A 234 -16.73 -20.75 9.07
C GLN A 234 -17.47 -19.41 9.13
N SER A 235 -17.31 -18.55 8.12
CA SER A 235 -18.01 -17.26 8.07
C SER A 235 -19.53 -17.44 7.98
N ALA A 236 -20.00 -18.41 7.20
CA ALA A 236 -21.44 -18.73 7.13
C ALA A 236 -21.97 -19.21 8.49
N GLN A 237 -21.24 -20.08 9.18
CA GLN A 237 -21.60 -20.55 10.53
C GLN A 237 -21.61 -19.42 11.56
N MET A 238 -20.63 -18.52 11.54
CA MET A 238 -20.54 -17.39 12.47
C MET A 238 -21.64 -16.35 12.25
N VAL A 239 -22.07 -16.13 11.00
CA VAL A 239 -23.21 -15.26 10.68
C VAL A 239 -24.52 -15.92 11.11
N ALA A 240 -24.68 -17.23 10.84
CA ALA A 240 -25.86 -17.98 11.27
C ALA A 240 -26.01 -18.04 12.80
N ALA A 241 -24.90 -18.13 13.54
CA ALA A 241 -24.87 -18.11 14.99
C ALA A 241 -25.01 -16.70 15.60
N GLY A 242 -25.17 -15.65 14.79
CA GLY A 242 -25.29 -14.26 15.26
C GLY A 242 -24.01 -13.67 15.89
N GLN A 243 -22.89 -14.39 15.86
CA GLN A 243 -21.64 -14.00 16.50
C GLN A 243 -20.88 -12.90 15.74
N SER A 244 -21.21 -12.67 14.47
CA SER A 244 -20.50 -11.70 13.63
C SER A 244 -21.41 -10.99 12.63
N LYS A 245 -21.07 -9.74 12.32
CA LYS A 245 -21.85 -8.89 11.40
C LYS A 245 -21.74 -9.42 9.96
N LYS A 246 -22.84 -9.33 9.21
CA LYS A 246 -22.88 -9.67 7.77
C LYS A 246 -21.92 -8.80 6.94
N SER A 247 -21.61 -7.58 7.38
CA SER A 247 -20.66 -6.68 6.71
C SER A 247 -19.19 -7.13 6.79
N ASP A 248 -18.84 -7.96 7.78
CA ASP A 248 -17.46 -8.38 8.02
C ASP A 248 -17.15 -9.78 7.46
N ASN A 249 -18.18 -10.47 6.95
CA ASN A 249 -18.13 -11.82 6.39
C ASN A 249 -18.57 -11.85 4.91
N PRO A 250 -17.96 -12.70 4.07
CA PRO A 250 -18.37 -12.83 2.68
C PRO A 250 -19.81 -13.34 2.59
N ALA A 251 -20.59 -12.79 1.66
CA ALA A 251 -21.89 -13.34 1.31
C ALA A 251 -21.68 -14.76 0.77
N THR A 252 -22.27 -15.74 1.44
CA THR A 252 -22.04 -17.15 1.12
C THR A 252 -23.37 -17.77 0.72
N SER A 253 -23.55 -18.09 -0.56
CA SER A 253 -24.66 -18.91 -1.02
C SER A 253 -24.31 -20.40 -0.97
N GLU A 254 -25.32 -21.26 -1.02
CA GLU A 254 -25.10 -22.70 -1.13
C GLU A 254 -24.40 -23.08 -2.44
N ALA A 255 -24.69 -22.36 -3.53
CA ALA A 255 -24.05 -22.52 -4.82
C ALA A 255 -22.54 -22.18 -4.75
N ASP A 256 -22.16 -21.13 -4.03
CA ASP A 256 -20.74 -20.74 -3.85
C ASP A 256 -19.97 -21.80 -3.06
N LEU A 257 -20.59 -22.37 -2.03
CA LEU A 257 -20.00 -23.47 -1.26
C LEU A 257 -19.86 -24.74 -2.12
N SER A 258 -20.82 -25.03 -2.98
CA SER A 258 -20.74 -26.16 -3.92
C SER A 258 -19.65 -25.94 -4.98
N LYS A 259 -19.55 -24.73 -5.54
CA LYS A 259 -18.49 -24.34 -6.47
C LYS A 259 -17.11 -24.46 -5.81
N ALA A 260 -16.92 -23.89 -4.63
CA ALA A 260 -15.67 -23.98 -3.89
C ALA A 260 -15.31 -25.43 -3.53
N ALA A 261 -16.29 -26.24 -3.11
CA ALA A 261 -16.07 -27.67 -2.82
C ALA A 261 -15.58 -28.46 -4.05
N SER A 262 -16.16 -28.16 -5.21
CA SER A 262 -15.82 -28.73 -6.50
C SER A 262 -14.37 -28.42 -6.88
N PHE A 263 -13.94 -27.17 -6.74
CA PHE A 263 -12.55 -26.78 -7.02
C PHE A 263 -11.55 -27.34 -6.00
N VAL A 264 -11.91 -27.48 -4.72
CA VAL A 264 -11.04 -28.14 -3.73
C VAL A 264 -10.74 -29.58 -4.15
N LEU A 265 -11.76 -30.35 -4.54
CA LEU A 265 -11.59 -31.73 -4.96
C LEU A 265 -10.85 -31.84 -6.31
N LEU A 266 -11.26 -31.05 -7.30
CA LEU A 266 -10.64 -31.06 -8.62
C LEU A 266 -9.15 -30.66 -8.54
N SER A 267 -8.83 -29.60 -7.79
CA SER A 267 -7.43 -29.17 -7.60
C SER A 267 -6.59 -30.19 -6.84
N ALA A 268 -7.16 -30.91 -5.86
CA ALA A 268 -6.48 -31.99 -5.15
C ALA A 268 -6.24 -33.22 -6.04
N LEU A 269 -7.20 -33.57 -6.90
CA LEU A 269 -7.10 -34.67 -7.90
C LEU A 269 -6.09 -34.36 -8.98
N ALA A 270 -6.03 -33.10 -9.42
CA ALA A 270 -5.17 -32.60 -10.48
C ALA A 270 -3.69 -32.42 -10.06
N ILE A 271 -3.29 -32.75 -8.82
CA ILE A 271 -1.88 -32.65 -8.38
C ILE A 271 -1.04 -33.74 -9.05
N PRO A 272 -0.11 -33.41 -9.99
CA PRO A 272 0.70 -34.40 -10.67
C PRO A 272 1.72 -35.05 -9.73
N VAL A 273 1.90 -36.37 -9.85
CA VAL A 273 2.92 -37.12 -9.08
C VAL A 273 4.29 -37.03 -9.75
N ILE A 274 4.31 -37.05 -11.09
CA ILE A 274 5.52 -36.95 -11.90
C ILE A 274 5.59 -35.52 -12.45
N SER A 275 6.66 -34.80 -12.11
CA SER A 275 6.91 -33.47 -12.69
C SER A 275 7.56 -33.63 -14.07
N THR A 276 6.82 -33.28 -15.12
CA THR A 276 7.29 -33.31 -16.51
C THR A 276 8.33 -32.23 -16.84
N SER A 277 8.54 -31.28 -15.92
CA SER A 277 9.53 -30.19 -16.03
C SER A 277 10.96 -30.65 -15.66
N ARG A 278 11.14 -31.91 -15.25
CA ARG A 278 12.43 -32.49 -14.83
C ARG A 278 13.28 -32.88 -16.05
N SER A 279 13.65 -31.90 -16.88
CA SER A 279 14.49 -32.12 -18.07
C SER A 279 15.91 -31.54 -17.98
N ARG A 280 16.38 -31.06 -16.81
CA ARG A 280 17.76 -30.57 -16.66
C ARG A 280 18.42 -31.10 -15.38
N GLY A 281 19.56 -31.77 -15.56
CA GLY A 281 20.35 -32.45 -14.52
C GLY A 281 21.08 -31.51 -13.57
N ALA A 282 20.39 -31.04 -12.52
CA ALA A 282 20.99 -30.39 -11.36
C ALA A 282 20.27 -30.89 -10.10
N LEU A 283 20.74 -32.02 -9.56
CA LEU A 283 19.91 -32.96 -8.79
C LEU A 283 19.88 -32.74 -7.27
N VAL A 284 20.58 -31.76 -6.69
CA VAL A 284 20.62 -31.60 -5.22
C VAL A 284 20.35 -30.17 -4.75
N ASP A 285 21.05 -29.17 -5.30
CA ASP A 285 20.89 -27.77 -4.85
C ASP A 285 19.51 -27.19 -5.17
N ILE A 286 18.88 -27.63 -6.26
CA ILE A 286 17.53 -27.18 -6.66
C ILE A 286 16.46 -27.73 -5.71
N ASP A 287 16.63 -28.95 -5.21
CA ASP A 287 15.64 -29.59 -4.32
C ASP A 287 15.65 -28.98 -2.92
N GLU A 288 16.81 -28.60 -2.39
CA GLU A 288 16.92 -27.90 -1.11
C GLU A 288 16.36 -26.47 -1.19
N GLN A 289 16.63 -25.75 -2.28
CA GLN A 289 15.99 -24.47 -2.55
C GLN A 289 14.47 -24.61 -2.68
N LYS A 290 13.96 -25.68 -3.30
CA LYS A 290 12.52 -25.95 -3.42
C LYS A 290 11.88 -26.26 -2.07
N LYS A 291 12.55 -27.02 -1.20
CA LYS A 291 12.10 -27.26 0.19
C LYS A 291 12.02 -25.97 0.99
N ASN A 292 13.04 -25.11 0.90
CA ASN A 292 13.05 -23.83 1.61
C ASN A 292 11.95 -22.89 1.09
N LYS A 293 11.72 -22.85 -0.22
CA LYS A 293 10.59 -22.12 -0.83
C LYS A 293 9.25 -22.65 -0.34
N ASN A 294 9.05 -23.97 -0.34
CA ASN A 294 7.81 -24.61 0.12
C ASN A 294 7.56 -24.37 1.62
N SER A 295 8.62 -24.39 2.44
CA SER A 295 8.51 -24.03 3.87
C SER A 295 8.05 -22.58 4.03
N ARG A 296 8.67 -21.63 3.32
CA ARG A 296 8.23 -20.21 3.34
C ARG A 296 6.79 -20.04 2.89
N LEU A 297 6.38 -20.72 1.81
CA LEU A 297 5.01 -20.69 1.31
C LEU A 297 4.01 -21.25 2.33
N THR A 298 4.37 -22.33 3.01
CA THR A 298 3.55 -22.94 4.08
C THR A 298 3.27 -21.94 5.20
N HIS A 299 4.31 -21.23 5.66
CA HIS A 299 4.16 -20.19 6.67
C HIS A 299 3.32 -19.00 6.16
N LEU A 300 3.48 -18.60 4.90
CA LEU A 300 2.69 -17.52 4.28
C LEU A 300 1.19 -17.85 4.18
N LEU A 301 0.82 -19.11 3.94
CA LEU A 301 -0.58 -19.55 3.96
C LEU A 301 -1.15 -19.71 5.38
N GLY A 302 -0.33 -19.49 6.42
CA GLY A 302 -0.71 -19.68 7.82
C GLY A 302 -0.92 -21.16 8.18
N MET A 303 -0.18 -22.06 7.55
CA MET A 303 -0.18 -23.49 7.86
C MET A 303 1.03 -23.84 8.74
N ALA A 304 0.85 -24.73 9.71
CA ALA A 304 1.94 -25.16 10.59
C ALA A 304 2.85 -26.20 9.91
N GLN A 305 2.28 -27.05 9.06
CA GLN A 305 2.98 -28.08 8.32
C GLN A 305 2.71 -27.94 6.83
N ALA A 306 3.71 -28.27 6.01
CA ALA A 306 3.59 -28.22 4.56
C ALA A 306 2.43 -29.12 4.09
N PRO A 307 1.54 -28.63 3.22
CA PRO A 307 0.45 -29.43 2.70
C PRO A 307 1.00 -30.63 1.93
N THR A 308 0.36 -31.79 2.09
CA THR A 308 0.62 -32.97 1.27
C THR A 308 -0.68 -33.40 0.60
N ARG A 309 -0.57 -34.03 -0.57
CA ARG A 309 -1.74 -34.54 -1.32
C ARG A 309 -2.64 -35.42 -0.45
N ALA A 310 -2.05 -36.33 0.32
CA ALA A 310 -2.77 -37.23 1.23
C ALA A 310 -3.54 -36.49 2.32
N VAL A 311 -2.92 -35.49 2.97
CA VAL A 311 -3.58 -34.68 4.00
C VAL A 311 -4.74 -33.89 3.42
N LEU A 312 -4.57 -33.30 2.22
CA LEU A 312 -5.64 -32.57 1.54
C LEU A 312 -6.83 -33.48 1.19
N PHE A 313 -6.57 -34.71 0.73
CA PHE A 313 -7.65 -35.69 0.48
C PHE A 313 -8.33 -36.15 1.75
N LYS A 314 -7.56 -36.48 2.79
CA LYS A 314 -8.12 -36.89 4.09
C LYS A 314 -9.00 -35.79 4.68
N ASP A 315 -8.53 -34.54 4.60
CA ASP A 315 -9.28 -33.36 5.02
C ASP A 315 -10.57 -33.20 4.19
N ALA A 316 -10.47 -33.33 2.86
CA ALA A 316 -11.63 -33.24 1.98
C ALA A 316 -12.71 -34.29 2.27
N MET A 317 -12.28 -35.54 2.46
CA MET A 317 -13.16 -36.66 2.80
C MET A 317 -13.80 -36.49 4.18
N SER A 318 -13.02 -36.08 5.19
CA SER A 318 -13.51 -35.85 6.55
C SER A 318 -14.60 -34.76 6.63
N LYS A 319 -14.56 -33.79 5.71
CA LYS A 319 -15.52 -32.69 5.62
C LYS A 319 -16.75 -33.03 4.75
N GLY A 320 -16.81 -34.24 4.19
CA GLY A 320 -17.91 -34.67 3.32
C GLY A 320 -18.02 -33.84 2.04
N LEU A 321 -16.91 -33.26 1.55
CA LEU A 321 -16.88 -32.41 0.37
C LEU A 321 -17.40 -33.11 -0.89
N LEU A 322 -17.25 -34.43 -0.97
CA LEU A 322 -17.72 -35.23 -2.10
C LEU A 322 -19.23 -35.08 -2.33
N LYS A 323 -20.05 -35.09 -1.27
CA LYS A 323 -21.51 -34.95 -1.40
C LYS A 323 -21.95 -33.54 -1.83
N ARG A 324 -21.08 -32.54 -1.64
CA ARG A 324 -21.38 -31.13 -1.87
C ARG A 324 -20.79 -30.59 -3.17
N ALA A 325 -19.88 -31.34 -3.77
CA ALA A 325 -19.34 -31.06 -5.10
C ALA A 325 -20.42 -31.21 -6.16
N ARG A 326 -20.23 -30.56 -7.31
CA ARG A 326 -21.12 -30.75 -8.46
C ARG A 326 -21.08 -32.21 -8.93
N PRO A 327 -22.20 -32.76 -9.45
CA PRO A 327 -22.32 -34.19 -9.78
C PRO A 327 -21.26 -34.67 -10.79
N GLU A 328 -20.79 -33.81 -11.68
CA GLU A 328 -19.78 -34.14 -12.70
C GLU A 328 -18.41 -34.51 -12.09
N ILE A 329 -18.14 -34.09 -10.84
CA ILE A 329 -16.91 -34.39 -10.11
C ILE A 329 -17.11 -35.54 -9.12
N GLN A 330 -18.35 -35.83 -8.73
CA GLN A 330 -18.67 -36.95 -7.84
C GLN A 330 -18.38 -38.29 -8.52
N ASP A 331 -18.66 -38.37 -9.82
CA ASP A 331 -18.37 -39.53 -10.66
C ASP A 331 -17.47 -39.14 -11.83
N LEU A 332 -16.16 -39.28 -11.62
CA LEU A 332 -15.11 -38.86 -12.58
C LEU A 332 -15.10 -39.67 -13.89
N SER A 333 -16.03 -40.62 -14.08
CA SER A 333 -16.12 -41.45 -15.29
C SER A 333 -16.52 -40.65 -16.53
N ASN A 334 -17.21 -39.52 -16.36
CA ASN A 334 -17.64 -38.63 -17.44
C ASN A 334 -16.71 -37.41 -17.59
N SER A 335 -15.40 -37.66 -17.76
CA SER A 335 -14.37 -36.62 -17.93
C SER A 335 -14.63 -35.60 -19.06
N VAL A 336 -15.57 -35.91 -19.98
CA VAL A 336 -16.05 -35.00 -21.04
C VAL A 336 -16.76 -33.76 -20.48
N GLN A 337 -17.50 -33.88 -19.37
CA GLN A 337 -18.29 -32.77 -18.81
C GLN A 337 -17.42 -31.72 -18.09
N ILE A 338 -16.22 -32.08 -17.65
CA ILE A 338 -15.27 -31.17 -16.97
C ILE A 338 -14.67 -30.15 -17.96
N GLY A 339 -14.55 -30.52 -19.24
CA GLY A 339 -14.03 -29.64 -20.30
C GLY A 339 -15.02 -28.59 -20.80
N ALA A 340 -16.30 -28.65 -20.40
CA ALA A 340 -17.32 -27.70 -20.83
C ALA A 340 -17.30 -26.37 -20.06
N ASP A 341 -16.72 -26.35 -18.84
CA ASP A 341 -16.61 -25.16 -18.01
C ASP A 341 -15.20 -24.53 -18.15
N ALA A 342 -15.13 -23.28 -18.62
CA ALA A 342 -13.89 -22.55 -18.90
C ALA A 342 -12.96 -22.40 -17.68
N GLU A 343 -13.50 -22.45 -16.45
CA GLU A 343 -12.69 -22.44 -15.24
C GLU A 343 -12.09 -23.82 -14.91
N MET A 344 -12.77 -24.90 -15.28
CA MET A 344 -12.37 -26.29 -14.99
C MET A 344 -11.46 -26.89 -16.07
N GLU A 345 -11.56 -26.39 -17.31
CA GLU A 345 -10.71 -26.78 -18.44
C GLU A 345 -9.21 -26.76 -18.09
N LYS A 346 -8.78 -25.79 -17.28
CA LYS A 346 -7.39 -25.60 -16.85
C LYS A 346 -6.83 -26.78 -16.03
N TYR A 347 -7.68 -27.62 -15.48
CA TYR A 347 -7.29 -28.81 -14.70
C TYR A 347 -7.20 -30.07 -15.55
N VAL A 348 -7.65 -30.05 -16.80
CA VAL A 348 -7.68 -31.24 -17.68
C VAL A 348 -6.27 -31.75 -17.92
N LEU A 349 -5.31 -30.89 -18.31
CA LEU A 349 -3.94 -31.30 -18.60
C LEU A 349 -3.23 -31.94 -17.39
N PRO A 350 -3.25 -31.35 -16.17
CA PRO A 350 -2.70 -32.03 -14.99
C PRO A 350 -3.45 -33.33 -14.63
N LEU A 351 -4.76 -33.37 -14.82
CA LEU A 351 -5.56 -34.56 -14.54
C LEU A 351 -5.20 -35.72 -15.49
N GLN A 352 -4.94 -35.44 -16.76
CA GLN A 352 -4.44 -36.44 -17.71
C GLN A 352 -3.12 -37.06 -17.25
N GLN A 353 -2.19 -36.25 -16.74
CA GLN A 353 -0.93 -36.77 -16.20
C GLN A 353 -1.17 -37.71 -15.00
N VAL A 354 -2.12 -37.36 -14.12
CA VAL A 354 -2.49 -38.20 -12.97
C VAL A 354 -3.16 -39.50 -13.42
N ILE A 355 -4.06 -39.44 -14.40
CA ILE A 355 -4.73 -40.60 -14.99
C ILE A 355 -3.71 -41.52 -15.66
N LEU A 356 -2.80 -40.97 -16.47
CA LEU A 356 -1.71 -41.74 -17.08
C LEU A 356 -0.80 -42.37 -16.02
N THR A 357 -0.41 -41.61 -14.98
CA THR A 357 0.35 -42.17 -13.84
C THR A 357 -0.37 -43.39 -13.28
N ARG A 358 -1.68 -43.27 -13.04
CA ARG A 358 -2.48 -44.35 -12.47
C ARG A 358 -2.61 -45.55 -13.41
N LEU A 359 -2.82 -45.31 -14.70
CA LEU A 359 -2.90 -46.33 -15.73
C LEU A 359 -1.60 -47.14 -15.78
N PHE A 360 -0.45 -46.49 -15.85
CA PHE A 360 0.85 -47.18 -15.88
C PHE A 360 1.18 -47.89 -14.56
N GLN A 361 0.78 -47.33 -13.41
CA GLN A 361 0.89 -48.03 -12.12
C GLN A 361 0.02 -49.30 -12.07
N GLN A 362 -1.13 -49.33 -12.75
CA GLN A 362 -1.98 -50.51 -12.85
C GLN A 362 -1.43 -51.52 -13.86
N LEU A 363 -0.98 -51.06 -15.03
CA LEU A 363 -0.37 -51.91 -16.05
C LEU A 363 0.89 -52.60 -15.52
N SER A 364 1.78 -51.87 -14.84
CA SER A 364 3.01 -52.44 -14.23
C SER A 364 2.75 -53.46 -13.13
N GLN A 365 1.56 -53.52 -12.54
CA GLN A 365 1.20 -54.55 -11.56
C GLN A 365 0.80 -55.88 -12.22
N VAL A 366 0.23 -55.82 -13.43
CA VAL A 366 -0.38 -56.97 -14.10
C VAL A 366 0.49 -57.51 -15.24
N TYR A 367 1.21 -56.63 -15.93
CA TYR A 367 1.99 -56.95 -17.11
C TYR A 367 3.49 -56.76 -16.86
N GLU A 368 4.29 -57.72 -17.31
CA GLU A 368 5.76 -57.65 -17.29
C GLU A 368 6.31 -56.95 -18.53
N THR A 369 5.68 -57.17 -19.69
CA THR A 369 6.00 -56.53 -20.98
C THR A 369 4.71 -56.01 -21.61
N VAL A 370 4.72 -54.77 -22.14
CA VAL A 370 3.54 -54.15 -22.77
C VAL A 370 3.95 -53.48 -24.07
N ASP A 371 3.21 -53.76 -25.15
CA ASP A 371 3.40 -53.09 -26.44
C ASP A 371 2.93 -51.63 -26.39
N LEU A 372 3.71 -50.73 -26.98
CA LEU A 372 3.40 -49.30 -26.97
C LEU A 372 2.09 -48.98 -27.72
N ASN A 373 1.80 -49.71 -28.80
CA ASN A 373 0.55 -49.58 -29.57
C ASN A 373 -0.69 -49.97 -28.74
N PHE A 374 -0.55 -50.92 -27.81
CA PHE A 374 -1.62 -51.30 -26.89
C PHE A 374 -1.92 -50.17 -25.90
N VAL A 375 -0.87 -49.53 -25.36
CA VAL A 375 -1.00 -48.38 -24.46
C VAL A 375 -1.61 -47.17 -25.18
N GLU A 376 -1.22 -46.90 -26.42
CA GLU A 376 -1.79 -45.82 -27.24
C GLU A 376 -3.28 -46.01 -27.47
N ASN A 377 -3.73 -47.25 -27.72
CA ASN A 377 -5.15 -47.55 -27.88
C ASN A 377 -5.94 -47.43 -26.57
N LEU A 378 -5.30 -47.70 -25.43
CA LEU A 378 -5.91 -47.63 -24.11
C LEU A 378 -5.96 -46.20 -23.54
N ALA A 379 -4.98 -45.36 -23.89
CA ALA A 379 -4.85 -43.98 -23.44
C ALA A 379 -5.53 -42.96 -24.39
N LYS A 380 -6.70 -43.31 -24.96
CA LYS A 380 -7.48 -42.41 -25.82
C LYS A 380 -8.31 -41.46 -24.99
N PHE A 381 -8.02 -40.16 -25.12
CA PHE A 381 -8.81 -39.08 -24.53
C PHE A 381 -9.70 -38.43 -25.60
N PRO A 382 -10.90 -37.94 -25.24
CA PRO A 382 -11.80 -37.23 -26.16
C PRO A 382 -11.16 -35.96 -26.75
N GLU A 383 -11.52 -35.58 -27.98
CA GLU A 383 -11.16 -34.28 -28.56
C GLU A 383 -11.69 -33.12 -27.68
N PRO A 384 -10.93 -32.03 -27.49
CA PRO A 384 -9.63 -31.65 -28.08
C PRO A 384 -8.39 -32.16 -27.33
N PHE A 385 -8.54 -32.95 -26.26
CA PHE A 385 -7.46 -33.26 -25.33
C PHE A 385 -6.71 -34.57 -25.66
N GLN A 386 -6.53 -34.90 -26.93
CA GLN A 386 -5.86 -36.14 -27.33
C GLN A 386 -4.40 -36.16 -26.88
N VAL A 387 -3.95 -37.30 -26.33
CA VAL A 387 -2.56 -37.50 -25.94
C VAL A 387 -1.83 -38.21 -27.09
N THR A 388 -0.81 -37.56 -27.64
CA THR A 388 0.00 -38.12 -28.72
C THR A 388 1.02 -39.14 -28.21
N ARG A 389 1.42 -40.09 -29.07
CA ARG A 389 2.45 -41.09 -28.76
C ARG A 389 3.73 -40.50 -28.14
N GLY A 390 4.24 -39.41 -28.69
CA GLY A 390 5.44 -38.74 -28.15
C GLY A 390 5.25 -38.18 -26.74
N THR A 391 4.02 -37.79 -26.37
CA THR A 391 3.70 -37.34 -25.01
C THR A 391 3.71 -38.52 -24.03
N ILE A 392 3.19 -39.68 -24.45
CA ILE A 392 3.22 -40.92 -23.68
C ILE A 392 4.66 -41.40 -23.47
N GLU A 393 5.48 -41.43 -24.53
CA GLU A 393 6.90 -41.82 -24.43
C GLU A 393 7.69 -40.86 -23.51
N LYS A 394 7.51 -39.55 -23.66
CA LYS A 394 8.11 -38.54 -22.78
C LYS A 394 7.67 -38.72 -21.33
N PHE A 395 6.41 -39.08 -21.11
CA PHE A 395 5.88 -39.35 -19.78
C PHE A 395 6.54 -40.59 -19.16
N ILE A 396 6.66 -41.69 -19.92
CA ILE A 396 7.34 -42.92 -19.48
C ILE A 396 8.81 -42.65 -19.13
N MET A 397 9.53 -41.87 -19.95
CA MET A 397 10.92 -41.50 -19.67
C MET A 397 11.06 -40.72 -18.35
N ASN A 398 10.22 -39.70 -18.13
CA ASN A 398 10.22 -38.91 -16.90
C ASN A 398 9.85 -39.74 -15.67
N ALA A 399 8.89 -40.66 -15.81
CA ALA A 399 8.47 -41.56 -14.75
C ALA A 399 9.56 -42.58 -14.38
N SER A 400 10.34 -43.03 -15.36
CA SER A 400 11.48 -43.94 -15.15
C SER A 400 12.61 -43.24 -14.37
N ILE A 401 12.91 -41.97 -14.68
CA ILE A 401 13.90 -41.16 -13.95
C ILE A 401 13.47 -40.94 -12.49
N THR A 402 12.17 -40.86 -12.24
CA THR A 402 11.61 -40.62 -10.91
C THR A 402 11.33 -41.89 -10.11
N ASP A 403 11.63 -43.07 -10.67
CA ASP A 403 11.41 -44.41 -10.08
C ASP A 403 9.93 -44.70 -9.70
N VAL A 404 8.98 -43.92 -10.22
CA VAL A 404 7.56 -43.93 -9.82
C VAL A 404 6.82 -45.22 -10.24
N PHE A 405 7.36 -45.97 -11.21
CA PHE A 405 6.80 -47.24 -11.67
C PHE A 405 7.44 -48.48 -11.01
N SER A 406 8.54 -48.33 -10.28
CA SER A 406 9.21 -49.46 -9.63
C SER A 406 8.54 -49.79 -8.30
N SER A 407 7.85 -50.93 -8.24
CA SER A 407 7.34 -51.52 -6.98
C SER A 407 8.45 -51.96 -6.00
N ALA A 408 9.74 -51.78 -6.33
CA ALA A 408 10.85 -52.50 -5.71
C ALA A 408 11.57 -51.78 -4.55
N LYS A 409 11.29 -50.50 -4.27
CA LYS A 409 12.07 -49.72 -3.28
C LYS A 409 11.24 -49.24 -2.09
N ALA A 410 10.55 -50.17 -1.43
CA ALA A 410 10.26 -50.02 -0.01
C ALA A 410 11.40 -50.70 0.77
N VAL A 411 11.97 -50.00 1.76
CA VAL A 411 13.06 -50.42 2.68
C VAL A 411 14.45 -49.86 2.32
N HIS A 412 14.63 -48.55 2.49
CA HIS A 412 15.83 -48.04 3.19
C HIS A 412 15.42 -46.84 4.05
N ALA A 413 15.47 -47.03 5.36
CA ALA A 413 15.33 -45.97 6.33
C ALA A 413 16.67 -45.24 6.45
N GLY A 414 16.71 -43.97 6.03
CA GLY A 414 17.87 -43.10 6.20
C GLY A 414 18.19 -42.33 4.93
N SER A 415 17.88 -41.03 4.95
CA SER A 415 18.21 -40.03 3.93
C SER A 415 17.28 -39.97 2.71
N GLY A 416 16.19 -39.22 2.87
CA GLY A 416 15.23 -38.93 1.81
C GLY A 416 14.22 -37.89 2.26
N ALA A 417 14.69 -36.70 2.64
CA ALA A 417 13.80 -35.59 2.93
C ALA A 417 13.02 -35.20 1.66
N GLY A 418 11.69 -35.18 1.72
CA GLY A 418 10.83 -34.47 0.76
C GLY A 418 10.29 -35.24 -0.44
N SER A 419 10.40 -36.57 -0.51
CA SER A 419 9.75 -37.35 -1.57
C SER A 419 8.40 -37.91 -1.12
N ALA A 420 7.40 -37.70 -1.97
CA ALA A 420 5.99 -38.00 -1.76
C ALA A 420 5.67 -39.50 -1.91
N GLU A 421 6.33 -40.38 -1.15
CA GLU A 421 6.22 -41.84 -1.40
C GLU A 421 6.04 -42.73 -0.16
N THR A 422 5.84 -42.17 1.04
CA THR A 422 5.66 -43.02 2.23
C THR A 422 4.28 -43.67 2.37
N GLU A 423 3.33 -43.41 1.48
CA GLU A 423 1.99 -44.00 1.57
C GLU A 423 1.50 -44.57 0.22
N THR A 424 2.19 -45.58 -0.30
CA THR A 424 1.64 -46.53 -1.29
C THR A 424 0.62 -47.50 -0.66
N ALA A 425 -0.17 -47.04 0.32
CA ALA A 425 -1.17 -47.84 1.00
C ALA A 425 -2.57 -47.75 0.38
N SER A 426 -2.79 -46.82 -0.57
CA SER A 426 -4.12 -46.53 -1.16
C SER A 426 -4.25 -46.84 -2.66
N VAL A 427 -3.37 -47.71 -3.18
CA VAL A 427 -3.62 -48.34 -4.48
C VAL A 427 -4.61 -49.48 -4.24
N GLN A 428 -5.73 -49.55 -4.99
CA GLN A 428 -6.51 -50.78 -5.10
C GLN A 428 -5.57 -51.83 -5.67
N ARG A 429 -4.94 -52.61 -4.77
CA ARG A 429 -3.97 -53.65 -5.11
C ARG A 429 -4.73 -54.76 -5.81
N LEU A 430 -4.60 -54.84 -7.13
CA LEU A 430 -5.24 -55.90 -7.91
C LEU A 430 -4.51 -57.23 -7.73
N GLN A 431 -3.16 -57.23 -7.70
CA GLN A 431 -2.32 -58.39 -7.34
C GLN A 431 -0.90 -57.92 -6.92
N ASN A 432 -0.22 -58.68 -6.06
CA ASN A 432 1.19 -58.40 -5.70
C ASN A 432 2.11 -58.90 -6.83
N THR A 433 3.20 -58.18 -7.13
CA THR A 433 4.19 -58.64 -8.12
C THR A 433 4.88 -59.95 -7.69
N PRO A 434 5.33 -60.81 -8.61
CA PRO A 434 6.00 -62.08 -8.28
C PRO A 434 7.19 -61.90 -7.33
N SER A 435 7.93 -60.80 -7.48
CA SER A 435 9.05 -60.35 -6.64
C SER A 435 8.63 -60.07 -5.19
N GLU A 436 7.44 -59.49 -4.98
CA GLU A 436 6.87 -59.27 -3.65
C GLU A 436 6.27 -60.53 -3.04
N ILE A 437 5.63 -61.40 -3.83
CA ILE A 437 5.07 -62.67 -3.35
C ILE A 437 6.20 -63.57 -2.80
N ARG A 438 7.35 -63.60 -3.48
CA ARG A 438 8.55 -64.34 -3.08
C ARG A 438 9.19 -63.79 -1.80
N LYS A 439 9.09 -62.48 -1.55
CA LYS A 439 9.58 -61.82 -0.30
C LYS A 439 8.57 -61.87 0.85
N LYS A 440 7.25 -61.80 0.58
CA LYS A 440 6.19 -61.77 1.61
C LYS A 440 5.98 -63.11 2.34
N LYS A 441 6.19 -64.26 1.69
CA LYS A 441 6.05 -65.58 2.34
C LYS A 441 7.05 -65.82 3.50
N PRO A 442 8.36 -65.59 3.35
CA PRO A 442 9.31 -65.70 4.47
C PRO A 442 9.16 -64.53 5.47
N GLN A 443 8.87 -63.30 5.01
CA GLN A 443 8.63 -62.15 5.89
C GLN A 443 7.43 -62.37 6.83
N ARG A 444 6.32 -62.95 6.34
CA ARG A 444 5.10 -63.19 7.13
C ARG A 444 5.28 -64.32 8.15
N LYS A 445 6.13 -65.32 7.85
CA LYS A 445 6.57 -66.33 8.83
C LYS A 445 7.52 -65.72 9.87
N ARG A 446 8.47 -64.86 9.46
CA ARG A 446 9.35 -64.11 10.37
C ARG A 446 8.59 -63.14 11.26
N ILE A 447 7.58 -62.44 10.75
CA ILE A 447 6.73 -61.53 11.54
C ILE A 447 5.85 -62.31 12.52
N LYS A 448 5.28 -63.47 12.12
CA LYS A 448 4.53 -64.31 13.06
C LYS A 448 5.43 -64.92 14.14
N ALA A 449 6.63 -65.36 13.79
CA ALA A 449 7.61 -65.87 14.74
C ALA A 449 8.14 -64.76 15.68
N ALA A 450 8.41 -63.56 15.13
CA ALA A 450 8.80 -62.39 15.90
C ALA A 450 7.65 -61.87 16.77
N GLN A 451 6.39 -61.93 16.33
CA GLN A 451 5.23 -61.59 17.16
C GLN A 451 5.01 -62.60 18.29
N LEU A 452 5.29 -63.90 18.06
CA LEU A 452 5.21 -64.91 19.10
C LEU A 452 6.34 -64.74 20.12
N GLN A 453 7.58 -64.52 19.66
CA GLN A 453 8.71 -64.19 20.52
C GLN A 453 8.50 -62.87 21.26
N GLU A 454 8.02 -61.81 20.60
CA GLU A 454 7.73 -60.53 21.24
C GLU A 454 6.57 -60.65 22.24
N ALA A 455 5.60 -61.55 22.02
CA ALA A 455 4.54 -61.82 22.98
C ALA A 455 5.04 -62.64 24.20
N GLU A 456 5.93 -63.61 24.00
CA GLU A 456 6.59 -64.34 25.09
C GLU A 456 7.54 -63.43 25.87
N ASP A 457 8.36 -62.64 25.18
CA ASP A 457 9.25 -61.62 25.76
C ASP A 457 8.44 -60.53 26.48
N LYS A 458 7.27 -60.11 25.95
CA LYS A 458 6.37 -59.18 26.65
C LYS A 458 5.74 -59.81 27.89
N ARG A 459 5.42 -61.11 27.89
CA ARG A 459 4.90 -61.81 29.07
C ARG A 459 6.00 -61.94 30.14
N LEU A 460 7.19 -62.32 29.73
CA LEU A 460 8.36 -62.49 30.59
C LEU A 460 8.87 -61.15 31.12
N ALA A 461 8.87 -60.11 30.27
CA ALA A 461 9.16 -58.73 30.66
C ALA A 461 8.06 -58.11 31.51
N ALA A 462 6.77 -58.44 31.31
CA ALA A 462 5.70 -57.98 32.20
C ALA A 462 5.79 -58.66 33.58
N GLU A 463 6.17 -59.93 33.64
CA GLU A 463 6.41 -60.66 34.88
C GLU A 463 7.66 -60.16 35.62
N GLN A 464 8.76 -59.93 34.88
CA GLN A 464 9.97 -59.30 35.41
C GLN A 464 9.69 -57.86 35.86
N LYS A 465 8.96 -57.07 35.07
CA LYS A 465 8.55 -55.70 35.42
C LYS A 465 7.58 -55.67 36.59
N LYS A 466 6.75 -56.70 36.79
CA LYS A 466 5.92 -56.81 38.00
C LYS A 466 6.78 -57.14 39.22
N ARG A 467 7.72 -58.08 39.11
CA ARG A 467 8.68 -58.38 40.19
C ARG A 467 9.62 -57.22 40.50
N GLU A 468 10.09 -56.51 39.48
CA GLU A 468 10.85 -55.27 39.64
C GLU A 468 9.97 -54.17 40.19
N ASN A 469 8.73 -53.97 39.72
CA ASN A 469 7.83 -52.98 40.30
C ASN A 469 7.49 -53.30 41.76
N ASP A 470 7.34 -54.56 42.14
CA ASP A 470 7.06 -54.97 43.51
C ASP A 470 8.33 -54.79 44.38
N ARG A 471 9.51 -55.10 43.85
CA ARG A 471 10.81 -54.79 44.50
C ARG A 471 11.02 -53.28 44.64
N ILE A 472 10.81 -52.52 43.57
CA ILE A 472 10.92 -51.07 43.51
C ILE A 472 9.88 -50.44 44.42
N LYS A 473 8.66 -50.98 44.52
CA LYS A 473 7.61 -50.46 45.41
C LYS A 473 7.92 -50.77 46.87
N ALA A 474 8.41 -51.97 47.18
CA ALA A 474 8.87 -52.32 48.53
C ALA A 474 10.12 -51.50 48.92
N GLU A 475 11.04 -51.29 47.99
CA GLU A 475 12.18 -50.42 48.14
C GLU A 475 11.73 -48.96 48.27
N LEU A 476 10.76 -48.48 47.49
CA LEU A 476 10.18 -47.14 47.60
C LEU A 476 9.47 -46.96 48.93
N GLU A 477 8.78 -47.97 49.46
CA GLU A 477 8.16 -47.86 50.79
C GLU A 477 9.20 -47.92 51.90
N ARG A 478 10.27 -48.70 51.72
CA ARG A 478 11.39 -48.75 52.68
C ARG A 478 12.21 -47.46 52.65
N VAL A 479 12.47 -46.92 51.46
CA VAL A 479 13.08 -45.62 51.22
C VAL A 479 12.15 -44.53 51.72
N ARG A 480 10.84 -44.55 51.45
CA ARG A 480 9.88 -43.57 51.95
C ARG A 480 9.78 -43.60 53.47
N LYS A 481 9.80 -44.78 54.11
CA LYS A 481 9.86 -44.90 55.58
C LYS A 481 11.21 -44.42 56.12
N ALA A 482 12.32 -44.77 55.48
CA ALA A 482 13.64 -44.28 55.83
C ALA A 482 13.81 -42.78 55.56
N GLU A 483 13.10 -42.22 54.59
CA GLU A 483 13.12 -40.82 54.19
C GLU A 483 12.15 -40.01 55.05
N LEU A 484 11.04 -40.60 55.51
CA LEU A 484 10.22 -40.03 56.59
C LEU A 484 11.01 -40.01 57.90
N GLN A 485 11.68 -41.12 58.22
CA GLN A 485 12.54 -41.23 59.40
C GLN A 485 13.71 -40.25 59.31
N LYS A 486 14.35 -40.16 58.14
CA LYS A 486 15.42 -39.19 57.87
C LYS A 486 14.90 -37.76 57.82
N GLN A 487 13.66 -37.49 57.38
CA GLN A 487 13.04 -36.17 57.50
C GLN A 487 12.75 -35.83 58.96
N ILE A 488 12.40 -36.81 59.81
CA ILE A 488 12.25 -36.64 61.25
C ILE A 488 13.61 -36.41 61.93
N ASP A 489 14.66 -37.11 61.49
CA ASP A 489 16.03 -36.96 62.00
C ASP A 489 16.70 -35.67 61.49
N ASP A 490 16.44 -35.26 60.24
CA ASP A 490 16.87 -33.97 59.65
C ASP A 490 16.15 -32.80 60.34
N LEU A 491 14.90 -32.98 60.77
CA LEU A 491 14.17 -32.01 61.63
C LEU A 491 14.81 -31.86 63.02
N LYS A 492 15.60 -32.84 63.49
CA LYS A 492 16.32 -32.82 64.78
C LYS A 492 17.71 -32.20 64.72
N ILE A 493 18.16 -31.59 63.61
CA ILE A 493 19.50 -31.00 63.54
C ILE A 493 19.46 -29.52 63.16
N GLY A 494 19.20 -28.72 64.20
CA GLY A 494 19.62 -27.33 64.34
C GLY A 494 19.50 -27.00 65.82
N ASN A 495 20.62 -26.72 66.49
CA ASN A 495 20.80 -26.69 67.97
C ASN A 495 19.95 -25.68 68.79
N LYS A 496 18.73 -25.34 68.36
CA LYS A 496 17.73 -24.61 69.16
C LYS A 496 16.31 -24.99 68.73
N ALA A 497 15.71 -25.85 69.56
CA ALA A 497 14.29 -25.96 69.94
C ALA A 497 13.51 -27.22 69.49
N LEU A 498 12.80 -27.74 70.50
CA LEU A 498 11.64 -28.65 70.52
C LEU A 498 11.98 -30.15 70.52
N ASP A 499 12.22 -30.64 71.73
CA ASP A 499 12.03 -32.04 72.11
C ASP A 499 10.54 -32.38 71.90
N ILE A 500 10.26 -33.30 70.98
CA ILE A 500 8.91 -33.79 70.69
C ILE A 500 8.94 -35.27 71.00
N ASP A 501 8.16 -35.66 72.02
CA ASP A 501 8.02 -37.03 72.52
C ASP A 501 7.52 -37.97 71.41
N LEU A 502 8.18 -39.12 71.28
CA LEU A 502 8.01 -40.07 70.17
C LEU A 502 6.78 -40.99 70.27
N ASP A 503 5.92 -40.81 71.28
CA ASP A 503 4.85 -41.79 71.58
C ASP A 503 3.44 -41.39 71.10
N ASP A 504 3.29 -40.34 70.28
CA ASP A 504 1.98 -39.94 69.72
C ASP A 504 2.02 -39.75 68.18
N LEU A 505 2.62 -40.73 67.49
CA LEU A 505 2.81 -40.73 66.03
C LEU A 505 1.51 -40.88 65.21
N ASP A 506 0.38 -41.18 65.85
CA ASP A 506 -0.89 -41.38 65.15
C ASP A 506 -1.77 -40.11 65.10
N ASN A 507 -1.44 -39.04 65.85
CA ASN A 507 -2.29 -37.83 65.97
C ASN A 507 -1.64 -36.51 65.49
N LEU A 508 -0.47 -36.53 64.84
CA LEU A 508 0.17 -35.31 64.34
C LEU A 508 -0.36 -34.91 62.95
N ASP A 509 -1.36 -34.03 62.91
CA ASP A 509 -2.00 -33.51 61.68
C ASP A 509 -0.97 -32.89 60.71
N GLY A 510 -0.93 -33.39 59.47
CA GLY A 510 0.00 -32.99 58.41
C GLY A 510 -0.04 -31.49 58.06
N ASN A 511 -1.05 -30.75 58.51
CA ASN A 511 -1.09 -29.30 58.39
C ASN A 511 -0.08 -28.57 59.31
N LYS A 512 0.10 -29.03 60.56
CA LYS A 512 1.07 -28.39 61.49
C LYS A 512 2.52 -28.66 61.07
N LEU A 513 2.80 -29.88 60.61
CA LEU A 513 4.13 -30.24 60.07
C LEU A 513 4.48 -29.42 58.82
N ARG A 514 3.49 -29.18 57.94
CA ARG A 514 3.67 -28.30 56.78
C ARG A 514 3.95 -26.86 57.18
N ALA A 515 3.28 -26.34 58.19
CA ALA A 515 3.50 -24.97 58.68
C ALA A 515 4.91 -24.79 59.30
N LEU A 516 5.34 -25.74 60.12
CA LEU A 516 6.71 -25.77 60.69
C LEU A 516 7.77 -25.86 59.59
N LYS A 517 7.55 -26.70 58.57
CA LYS A 517 8.44 -26.81 57.41
C LYS A 517 8.48 -25.52 56.59
N LEU A 518 7.34 -24.85 56.42
CA LEU A 518 7.28 -23.57 55.70
C LEU A 518 8.09 -22.48 56.42
N ALA A 519 7.93 -22.38 57.74
CA ALA A 519 8.64 -21.41 58.56
C ALA A 519 10.16 -21.65 58.57
N GLN A 520 10.59 -22.91 58.59
CA GLN A 520 12.01 -23.27 58.50
C GLN A 520 12.59 -22.92 57.12
N LEU A 521 11.85 -23.26 56.04
CA LEU A 521 12.25 -22.91 54.68
C LEU A 521 12.35 -21.39 54.46
N GLU A 522 11.49 -20.59 55.09
CA GLU A 522 11.59 -19.13 55.04
C GLU A 522 12.86 -18.60 55.73
N ARG A 523 13.27 -19.21 56.85
CA ARG A 523 14.53 -18.84 57.52
C ARG A 523 15.75 -19.21 56.67
N GLU A 524 15.80 -20.42 56.12
CA GLU A 524 16.89 -20.85 55.24
C GLU A 524 16.96 -20.00 53.96
N LYS A 525 15.81 -19.61 53.41
CA LYS A 525 15.74 -18.67 52.28
C LYS A 525 16.33 -17.31 52.63
N ASN A 526 16.08 -16.81 53.84
CA ASN A 526 16.63 -15.52 54.27
C ASN A 526 18.15 -15.61 54.48
N ASP A 527 18.66 -16.69 55.07
CA ASP A 527 20.10 -16.91 55.26
C ASP A 527 20.84 -17.09 53.93
N THR A 528 20.25 -17.82 52.99
CA THR A 528 20.81 -17.98 51.63
C THR A 528 20.81 -16.67 50.86
N ASN A 529 19.76 -15.84 50.99
CA ASN A 529 19.74 -14.49 50.41
C ASN A 529 20.86 -13.58 50.96
N GLU A 530 21.15 -13.65 52.26
CA GLU A 530 22.25 -12.86 52.84
C GLU A 530 23.62 -13.36 52.36
N LYS A 531 23.81 -14.67 52.23
CA LYS A 531 25.02 -15.25 51.60
C LYS A 531 25.17 -14.82 50.13
N LEU A 532 24.07 -14.80 49.38
CA LEU A 532 24.05 -14.31 48.00
C LEU A 532 24.43 -12.82 47.94
N ARG A 533 23.94 -12.00 48.87
CA ARG A 533 24.29 -10.57 48.95
C ARG A 533 25.78 -10.35 49.19
N ILE A 534 26.39 -11.10 50.11
CA ILE A 534 27.83 -11.01 50.41
C ILE A 534 28.66 -11.51 49.22
N THR A 535 28.24 -12.60 48.59
CA THR A 535 28.90 -13.16 47.40
C THR A 535 28.83 -12.19 46.23
N GLY A 536 27.70 -11.52 46.03
CA GLY A 536 27.54 -10.47 45.02
C GLY A 536 28.52 -9.32 45.19
N LYS A 537 28.75 -8.86 46.43
CA LYS A 537 29.79 -7.85 46.72
C LYS A 537 31.19 -8.35 46.41
N ARG A 538 31.48 -9.62 46.73
CA ARG A 538 32.79 -10.24 46.43
C ARG A 538 33.03 -10.34 44.93
N ILE A 539 32.00 -10.67 44.15
CA ILE A 539 32.06 -10.71 42.69
C ILE A 539 32.34 -9.31 42.13
N ASP A 540 31.63 -8.27 42.59
CA ASP A 540 31.90 -6.90 42.11
C ASP A 540 33.34 -6.46 42.40
N HIS A 541 33.87 -6.79 43.59
CA HIS A 541 35.26 -6.50 43.93
C HIS A 541 36.26 -7.26 43.04
N LEU A 542 35.98 -8.53 42.74
CA LEU A 542 36.81 -9.35 41.84
C LEU A 542 36.77 -8.80 40.41
N GLU A 543 35.60 -8.49 39.87
CA GLU A 543 35.49 -7.89 38.54
C GLU A 543 36.20 -6.53 38.47
N ARG A 544 36.07 -5.71 39.50
CA ARG A 544 36.79 -4.42 39.57
C ARG A 544 38.30 -4.61 39.64
N ALA A 545 38.78 -5.67 40.29
CA ALA A 545 40.19 -6.03 40.27
C ALA A 545 40.64 -6.53 38.87
N PHE A 546 39.85 -7.39 38.22
CA PHE A 546 40.13 -7.84 36.86
C PHE A 546 40.19 -6.69 35.87
N ARG A 547 39.23 -5.75 35.90
CA ARG A 547 39.25 -4.56 35.03
C ARG A 547 40.50 -3.70 35.22
N LYS A 548 41.01 -3.60 36.45
CA LYS A 548 42.26 -2.87 36.73
C LYS A 548 43.49 -3.59 36.16
N GLU A 549 43.53 -4.91 36.17
CA GLU A 549 44.61 -5.69 35.57
C GLU A 549 44.51 -5.74 34.04
N GLU A 550 43.30 -5.85 33.49
CA GLU A 550 43.05 -5.77 32.04
C GLU A 550 43.48 -4.42 31.47
N ALA A 551 43.17 -3.32 32.17
CA ALA A 551 43.58 -1.98 31.75
C ALA A 551 45.10 -1.85 31.59
N LYS A 552 45.90 -2.61 32.33
CA LYS A 552 47.37 -2.64 32.18
C LYS A 552 47.83 -3.37 30.92
N LYS A 553 47.11 -4.42 30.51
CA LYS A 553 47.45 -5.25 29.33
C LYS A 553 46.88 -4.71 28.03
N LEU A 554 45.90 -3.81 28.09
CA LEU A 554 45.23 -3.25 26.93
C LEU A 554 46.18 -2.57 25.93
N PRO A 555 47.24 -1.83 26.34
CA PRO A 555 48.20 -1.26 25.39
C PRO A 555 48.99 -2.33 24.62
N GLU A 556 49.40 -3.41 25.28
CA GLU A 556 50.16 -4.50 24.65
C GLU A 556 49.32 -5.24 23.60
N ASP A 557 48.05 -5.51 23.93
CA ASP A 557 47.13 -6.16 22.98
C ASP A 557 46.81 -5.23 21.81
N TYR A 558 46.67 -3.92 22.06
CA TYR A 558 46.48 -2.92 21.00
C TYR A 558 47.69 -2.85 20.07
N GLU A 559 48.91 -2.95 20.58
CA GLU A 559 50.12 -3.02 19.76
C GLU A 559 50.18 -4.30 18.92
N ALA A 560 49.84 -5.45 19.51
CA ALA A 560 49.75 -6.71 18.78
C ALA A 560 48.68 -6.65 17.68
N GLN A 561 47.53 -6.03 17.95
CA GLN A 561 46.49 -5.79 16.96
C GLN A 561 46.99 -4.89 15.83
N ARG A 562 47.64 -3.76 16.16
CA ARG A 562 48.19 -2.83 15.16
C ARG A 562 49.17 -3.52 14.20
N GLN A 563 49.99 -4.45 14.71
CA GLN A 563 50.92 -5.22 13.87
C GLN A 563 50.19 -6.20 12.94
N ARG A 564 49.15 -6.90 13.44
CA ARG A 564 48.33 -7.78 12.61
C ARG A 564 47.60 -7.01 11.51
N ASP A 565 47.04 -5.85 11.86
CA ASP A 565 46.31 -4.99 10.93
C ASP A 565 47.24 -4.44 9.84
N LEU A 566 48.45 -4.01 10.21
CA LEU A 566 49.46 -3.56 9.25
C LEU A 566 49.89 -4.69 8.31
N ALA A 567 50.13 -5.89 8.83
CA ALA A 567 50.48 -7.05 8.01
C ALA A 567 49.34 -7.46 7.05
N ALA A 568 48.09 -7.40 7.51
CA ALA A 568 46.92 -7.65 6.68
C ALA A 568 46.76 -6.58 5.58
N TYR A 569 47.01 -5.31 5.92
CA TYR A 569 46.99 -4.21 4.97
C TYR A 569 48.04 -4.38 3.88
N GLU A 570 49.30 -4.65 4.24
CA GLU A 570 50.39 -4.86 3.28
C GLU A 570 50.11 -6.05 2.35
N LYS A 571 49.59 -7.16 2.90
CA LYS A 571 49.19 -8.32 2.10
C LYS A 571 48.08 -7.97 1.10
N THR A 572 47.07 -7.22 1.54
CA THR A 572 45.94 -6.81 0.70
C THR A 572 46.40 -5.86 -0.40
N LYS A 573 47.20 -4.85 -0.05
CA LYS A 573 47.81 -3.90 -0.99
C LYS A 573 48.62 -4.62 -2.07
N ALA A 574 49.47 -5.57 -1.67
CA ALA A 574 50.26 -6.35 -2.62
C ALA A 574 49.39 -7.19 -3.57
N GLN A 575 48.29 -7.77 -3.09
CA GLN A 575 47.36 -8.52 -3.93
C GLN A 575 46.61 -7.61 -4.91
N THR A 576 46.09 -6.47 -4.43
CA THR A 576 45.39 -5.49 -5.26
C THR A 576 46.28 -4.97 -6.38
N LEU A 577 47.56 -4.68 -6.11
CA LEU A 577 48.50 -4.26 -7.15
C LEU A 577 48.70 -5.34 -8.22
N LYS A 578 48.88 -6.60 -7.82
CA LYS A 578 49.01 -7.72 -8.77
C LYS A 578 47.76 -7.89 -9.62
N ASP A 579 46.58 -7.83 -9.01
CA ASP A 579 45.30 -7.99 -9.70
C ASP A 579 45.06 -6.82 -10.66
N ALA A 580 45.43 -5.59 -10.28
CA ALA A 580 45.34 -4.41 -11.13
C ALA A 580 46.29 -4.50 -12.34
N GLU A 581 47.54 -4.93 -12.14
CA GLU A 581 48.49 -5.16 -13.23
C GLU A 581 47.98 -6.23 -14.21
N ALA A 582 47.40 -7.32 -13.70
CA ALA A 582 46.83 -8.38 -14.53
C ALA A 582 45.63 -7.87 -15.34
N LYS A 583 44.68 -7.20 -14.69
CA LYS A 583 43.51 -6.61 -15.35
C LYS A 583 43.90 -5.58 -16.40
N HIS A 584 44.89 -4.72 -16.11
CA HIS A 584 45.36 -3.74 -17.08
C HIS A 584 45.94 -4.42 -18.32
N LYS A 585 46.76 -5.47 -18.15
CA LYS A 585 47.28 -6.26 -19.27
C LYS A 585 46.16 -6.90 -20.10
N GLU A 586 45.16 -7.48 -19.45
CA GLU A 586 43.99 -8.07 -20.12
C GLU A 586 43.16 -7.03 -20.89
N ASN A 587 42.90 -5.87 -20.26
CA ASN A 587 42.14 -4.78 -20.86
C ASN A 587 42.85 -4.16 -22.05
N VAL A 588 44.17 -3.99 -21.99
CA VAL A 588 44.97 -3.52 -23.13
C VAL A 588 44.89 -4.54 -24.29
N ALA A 589 45.02 -5.84 -23.99
CA ALA A 589 44.87 -6.89 -25.00
C ALA A 589 43.46 -6.90 -25.62
N LEU A 590 42.42 -6.70 -24.81
CA LEU A 590 41.03 -6.59 -25.27
C LEU A 590 40.83 -5.35 -26.14
N LYS A 591 41.35 -4.19 -25.73
CA LYS A 591 41.32 -2.94 -26.50
C LYS A 591 41.93 -3.13 -27.88
N HIS A 592 43.10 -3.76 -27.99
CA HIS A 592 43.71 -4.08 -29.29
C HIS A 592 42.85 -5.02 -30.14
N ARG A 593 42.16 -6.00 -29.54
CA ARG A 593 41.25 -6.88 -30.27
C ARG A 593 40.02 -6.13 -30.79
N LEU A 594 39.42 -5.30 -29.94
CA LEU A 594 38.21 -4.54 -30.25
C LEU A 594 38.46 -3.38 -31.23
N ALA A 595 39.65 -2.75 -31.20
CA ALA A 595 40.01 -1.67 -32.12
C ALA A 595 39.84 -2.06 -33.60
N ARG A 596 40.02 -3.34 -33.94
CA ARG A 596 39.79 -3.87 -35.30
C ARG A 596 38.33 -3.88 -35.73
N LEU A 597 37.39 -3.85 -34.79
CA LEU A 597 35.94 -3.88 -35.02
C LEU A 597 35.27 -2.52 -34.86
N VAL A 598 35.96 -1.54 -34.25
CA VAL A 598 35.39 -0.21 -33.97
C VAL A 598 34.95 0.49 -35.25
N SER A 599 35.76 0.45 -36.32
CA SER A 599 35.41 1.09 -37.59
C SER A 599 34.12 0.53 -38.21
N PHE A 600 33.92 -0.79 -38.16
CA PHE A 600 32.71 -1.45 -38.66
C PHE A 600 31.50 -1.16 -37.77
N TYR A 601 31.73 -1.03 -36.46
CA TYR A 601 30.69 -0.68 -35.50
C TYR A 601 30.23 0.78 -35.68
N GLU A 602 31.15 1.71 -35.87
CA GLU A 602 30.85 3.12 -36.11
C GLU A 602 30.02 3.32 -37.36
N SER A 603 30.41 2.70 -38.49
CA SER A 603 29.60 2.76 -39.72
C SER A 603 28.20 2.16 -39.52
N PHE A 604 28.10 1.02 -38.84
CA PHE A 604 26.80 0.39 -38.56
C PHE A 604 25.91 1.22 -37.63
N ARG A 605 26.51 1.88 -36.63
CA ARG A 605 25.79 2.76 -35.70
C ARG A 605 25.23 3.97 -36.45
N ASP A 606 26.04 4.56 -37.31
CA ASP A 606 25.67 5.75 -38.06
C ASP A 606 24.56 5.42 -39.08
N ASP A 607 24.64 4.26 -39.75
CA ASP A 607 23.55 3.73 -40.60
C ASP A 607 22.22 3.56 -39.84
N ILE A 608 22.26 3.07 -38.60
CA ILE A 608 21.07 2.93 -37.75
C ILE A 608 20.53 4.30 -37.34
N ALA A 609 21.41 5.24 -37.00
CA ALA A 609 21.02 6.60 -36.62
C ALA A 609 20.32 7.30 -37.78
N GLU A 610 20.85 7.15 -39.00
CA GLU A 610 20.27 7.70 -40.22
C GLU A 610 18.89 7.09 -40.51
N ARG A 611 18.74 5.75 -40.48
CA ARG A 611 17.43 5.09 -40.68
C ARG A 611 16.38 5.52 -39.66
N ARG A 612 16.76 5.67 -38.39
CA ARG A 612 15.85 6.15 -37.34
C ARG A 612 15.48 7.62 -37.54
N HIS A 613 16.41 8.43 -38.03
CA HIS A 613 16.16 9.83 -38.36
C HIS A 613 15.16 9.93 -39.52
N GLU A 614 15.33 9.13 -40.57
CA GLU A 614 14.39 9.04 -41.69
C GLU A 614 12.99 8.59 -41.27
N GLU A 615 12.89 7.56 -40.42
CA GLU A 615 11.61 7.11 -39.87
C GLU A 615 10.93 8.20 -39.03
N PHE A 616 11.70 8.91 -38.21
CA PHE A 616 11.20 10.02 -37.40
C PHE A 616 10.69 11.16 -38.29
N ASP A 617 11.46 11.55 -39.30
CA ASP A 617 11.07 12.62 -40.23
C ASP A 617 9.85 12.24 -41.07
N LYS A 618 9.70 10.96 -41.43
CA LYS A 618 8.49 10.45 -42.08
C LYS A 618 7.29 10.58 -41.15
N ARG A 619 7.41 10.15 -39.89
CA ARG A 619 6.34 10.30 -38.89
C ARG A 619 5.99 11.76 -38.61
N ARG A 620 6.99 12.65 -38.58
CA ARG A 620 6.77 14.09 -38.42
C ARG A 620 5.96 14.65 -39.58
N ARG A 621 6.35 14.32 -40.83
CA ARG A 621 5.63 14.74 -42.04
C ARG A 621 4.21 14.21 -42.11
N ASP A 622 3.98 12.96 -41.70
CA ASP A 622 2.64 12.38 -41.67
C ASP A 622 1.76 13.05 -40.60
N ALA A 623 2.33 13.37 -39.44
CA ALA A 623 1.64 14.10 -38.37
C ALA A 623 1.30 15.55 -38.77
N GLU A 624 2.21 16.25 -39.45
CA GLU A 624 1.98 17.59 -39.98
C GLU A 624 0.83 17.60 -41.00
N LYS A 625 0.80 16.64 -41.94
CA LYS A 625 -0.29 16.48 -42.91
C LYS A 625 -1.64 16.20 -42.24
N GLU A 626 -1.66 15.39 -41.19
CA GLU A 626 -2.89 15.11 -40.46
C GLU A 626 -3.40 16.33 -39.69
N LEU A 627 -2.48 17.11 -39.10
CA LEU A 627 -2.81 18.37 -38.46
C LEU A 627 -3.38 19.39 -39.47
N GLU A 628 -2.76 19.51 -40.65
CA GLU A 628 -3.26 20.38 -41.72
C GLU A 628 -4.66 19.96 -42.20
N LYS A 629 -4.92 18.65 -42.37
CA LYS A 629 -6.26 18.15 -42.68
C LYS A 629 -7.28 18.50 -41.60
N GLN A 630 -6.93 18.38 -40.32
CA GLN A 630 -7.82 18.75 -39.23
C GLN A 630 -8.11 20.26 -39.21
N ILE A 631 -7.10 21.09 -39.47
CA ILE A 631 -7.28 22.54 -39.57
C ILE A 631 -8.19 22.88 -40.75
N ALA A 632 -8.00 22.25 -41.92
CA ALA A 632 -8.84 22.45 -43.10
C ALA A 632 -10.29 22.03 -42.86
N GLN A 633 -10.52 20.87 -42.23
CA GLN A 633 -11.86 20.39 -41.86
C GLN A 633 -12.57 21.34 -40.89
N GLN A 634 -11.85 21.89 -39.91
CA GLN A 634 -12.39 22.89 -38.99
C GLN A 634 -12.74 24.20 -39.70
N HIS A 635 -11.89 24.62 -40.65
CA HIS A 635 -12.13 25.82 -41.45
C HIS A 635 -13.36 25.66 -42.36
N GLU A 636 -13.50 24.51 -43.02
CA GLU A 636 -14.66 24.20 -43.86
C GLU A 636 -15.96 24.13 -43.05
N ARG A 637 -15.92 23.53 -41.86
CA ARG A 637 -17.07 23.48 -40.95
C ARG A 637 -17.53 24.89 -40.51
N LYS A 638 -16.60 25.79 -40.20
CA LYS A 638 -16.91 27.17 -39.84
C LYS A 638 -17.55 27.94 -40.98
N LEU A 639 -17.03 27.77 -42.21
CA LEU A 639 -17.62 28.39 -43.40
C LEU A 639 -19.07 27.92 -43.61
N ARG A 640 -19.35 26.62 -43.49
CA ARG A 640 -20.73 26.09 -43.59
C ARG A 640 -21.66 26.64 -42.50
N GLU A 641 -21.19 26.73 -41.26
CA GLU A 641 -21.97 27.32 -40.15
C GLU A 641 -22.20 28.84 -40.32
N GLU A 642 -21.31 29.56 -41.01
CA GLU A 642 -21.48 30.97 -41.38
C GLU A 642 -22.49 31.14 -42.53
N GLU A 643 -22.40 30.31 -43.57
CA GLU A 643 -23.32 30.31 -44.72
C GLU A 643 -24.77 29.99 -44.28
N GLU A 644 -24.97 28.98 -43.43
CA GLU A 644 -26.30 28.64 -42.89
C GLU A 644 -26.90 29.76 -42.03
N ARG A 645 -26.07 30.44 -41.22
CA ARG A 645 -26.51 31.60 -40.42
C ARG A 645 -26.93 32.77 -41.31
N ALA A 646 -26.17 33.05 -42.37
CA ALA A 646 -26.49 34.11 -43.32
C ALA A 646 -27.80 33.81 -44.08
N GLN A 647 -28.05 32.55 -44.46
CA GLN A 647 -29.30 32.15 -45.10
C GLN A 647 -30.52 32.33 -44.18
N ARG A 648 -30.39 31.94 -42.89
CA ARG A 648 -31.45 32.15 -41.89
C ARG A 648 -31.75 33.63 -41.65
N GLU A 649 -30.73 34.47 -41.54
CA GLU A 649 -30.91 35.91 -41.35
C GLU A 649 -31.59 36.57 -42.55
N LYS A 650 -31.29 36.10 -43.77
CA LYS A 650 -31.93 36.60 -45.00
C LYS A 650 -33.42 36.25 -45.05
N LEU A 651 -33.77 34.99 -44.76
CA LEU A 651 -35.17 34.55 -44.69
C LEU A 651 -35.96 35.34 -43.63
N GLU A 652 -35.35 35.61 -42.47
CA GLU A 652 -36.01 36.39 -41.40
C GLU A 652 -36.21 37.87 -41.80
N LYS A 653 -35.29 38.45 -42.56
CA LYS A 653 -35.45 39.81 -43.10
C LYS A 653 -36.58 39.87 -44.13
N ASP A 654 -36.63 38.92 -45.06
CA ASP A 654 -37.67 38.87 -46.09
C ASP A 654 -39.07 38.73 -45.46
N GLU A 655 -39.23 37.90 -44.41
CA GLU A 655 -40.49 37.79 -43.66
C GLU A 655 -40.88 39.09 -42.95
N ARG A 656 -39.91 39.83 -42.39
CA ARG A 656 -40.18 41.12 -41.75
C ARG A 656 -40.60 42.18 -42.78
N GLU A 657 -39.99 42.18 -43.96
CA GLU A 657 -40.34 43.13 -45.02
C GLU A 657 -41.74 42.86 -45.58
N GLU A 658 -42.12 41.60 -45.78
CA GLU A 658 -43.47 41.23 -46.21
C GLU A 658 -44.52 41.63 -45.16
N LYS A 659 -44.24 41.43 -43.86
CA LYS A 659 -45.12 41.91 -42.77
C LYS A 659 -45.29 43.43 -42.80
N ARG A 660 -44.21 44.20 -42.94
CA ARG A 660 -44.31 45.68 -43.05
C ARG A 660 -45.08 46.13 -44.29
N LYS A 661 -44.92 45.45 -45.43
CA LYS A 661 -45.69 45.76 -46.64
C LYS A 661 -47.18 45.46 -46.45
N ALA A 662 -47.52 44.36 -45.81
CA ALA A 662 -48.90 44.01 -45.49
C ALA A 662 -49.53 45.05 -44.54
N GLU A 663 -48.83 45.43 -43.47
CA GLU A 663 -49.27 46.48 -42.54
C GLU A 663 -49.47 47.84 -43.26
N PHE A 664 -48.54 48.22 -44.14
CA PHE A 664 -48.65 49.46 -44.91
C PHE A 664 -49.81 49.44 -45.92
N ALA A 665 -50.07 48.30 -46.56
CA ALA A 665 -51.20 48.12 -47.47
C ALA A 665 -52.54 48.19 -46.72
N GLU A 666 -52.62 47.60 -45.54
CA GLU A 666 -53.81 47.65 -44.68
C GLU A 666 -54.09 49.09 -44.20
N LEU A 667 -53.06 49.81 -43.77
CA LEU A 667 -53.18 51.21 -43.36
C LEU A 667 -53.60 52.13 -44.52
N LYS A 668 -53.14 51.83 -45.75
CA LYS A 668 -53.55 52.57 -46.96
C LYS A 668 -55.02 52.31 -47.30
N ALA A 669 -55.50 51.07 -47.17
CA ALA A 669 -56.90 50.71 -47.40
C ALA A 669 -57.84 51.39 -46.38
N ILE A 670 -57.42 51.50 -45.11
CA ILE A 670 -58.14 52.25 -44.07
C ILE A 670 -58.25 53.74 -44.46
N ARG A 671 -57.13 54.38 -44.85
CA ARG A 671 -57.12 55.78 -45.29
C ARG A 671 -57.91 56.07 -46.57
N GLU A 672 -58.13 55.06 -47.41
CA GLU A 672 -58.95 55.19 -48.62
C GLU A 672 -60.43 55.09 -48.29
N LYS A 673 -60.81 54.18 -47.37
CA LYS A 673 -62.17 54.13 -46.81
C LYS A 673 -62.55 55.41 -46.08
N GLU A 674 -61.67 55.94 -45.22
CA GLU A 674 -61.92 57.22 -44.52
C GLU A 674 -62.10 58.38 -45.52
N ARG A 675 -61.36 58.39 -46.64
CA ARG A 675 -61.54 59.42 -47.68
C ARG A 675 -62.87 59.28 -48.42
N GLN A 676 -63.33 58.06 -48.68
CA GLN A 676 -64.64 57.83 -49.30
C GLN A 676 -65.78 58.23 -48.35
N GLU A 677 -65.69 57.86 -47.07
CA GLU A 677 -66.66 58.27 -46.04
C GLU A 677 -66.67 59.79 -45.83
N ALA A 678 -65.51 60.46 -45.87
CA ALA A 678 -65.43 61.91 -45.79
C ALA A 678 -66.09 62.61 -47.00
N LEU A 679 -65.94 62.05 -48.20
CA LEU A 679 -66.62 62.54 -49.40
C LEU A 679 -68.14 62.37 -49.31
N GLU A 680 -68.64 61.23 -48.80
CA GLU A 680 -70.07 61.03 -48.56
C GLU A 680 -70.62 61.97 -47.47
N MET A 681 -69.87 62.16 -46.38
CA MET A 681 -70.26 63.07 -45.30
C MET A 681 -70.27 64.54 -45.75
N ALA A 682 -69.36 64.95 -46.63
CA ALA A 682 -69.34 66.28 -47.24
C ALA A 682 -70.55 66.49 -48.17
N ALA A 683 -70.89 65.50 -49.02
CA ALA A 683 -72.08 65.56 -49.87
C ALA A 683 -73.39 65.64 -49.06
N LEU A 684 -73.44 64.98 -47.90
CA LEU A 684 -74.58 65.05 -46.98
C LEU A 684 -74.67 66.42 -46.26
N GLN A 685 -73.53 67.06 -45.96
CA GLN A 685 -73.50 68.42 -45.41
C GLN A 685 -73.94 69.48 -46.42
N GLU A 686 -73.60 69.34 -47.70
CA GLU A 686 -74.02 70.26 -48.75
C GLU A 686 -75.55 70.25 -48.95
N ARG A 687 -76.17 69.05 -48.97
CA ARG A 687 -77.65 68.96 -49.02
C ARG A 687 -78.34 69.58 -47.81
N ARG A 688 -77.73 69.50 -46.61
CA ARG A 688 -78.26 70.17 -45.40
C ARG A 688 -78.00 71.68 -45.40
N ALA A 689 -76.92 72.14 -46.02
CA ALA A 689 -76.58 73.56 -46.14
C ALA A 689 -77.54 74.30 -47.08
N ASP A 690 -77.94 73.69 -48.18
CA ASP A 690 -78.95 74.25 -49.09
C ASP A 690 -80.33 74.38 -48.42
N GLU A 691 -80.67 73.44 -47.54
CA GLU A 691 -81.91 73.46 -46.75
C GLU A 691 -81.87 74.55 -45.65
N ALA A 692 -80.71 74.76 -45.01
CA ALA A 692 -80.51 75.80 -44.00
C ALA A 692 -80.38 77.22 -44.59
N ALA A 693 -79.90 77.36 -45.84
CA ALA A 693 -79.82 78.63 -46.55
C ALA A 693 -81.20 79.21 -46.87
N ARG A 694 -82.18 78.35 -47.18
CA ARG A 694 -83.59 78.77 -47.35
C ARG A 694 -84.21 79.33 -46.08
N ARG A 695 -83.88 78.77 -44.91
CA ARG A 695 -84.39 79.24 -43.60
C ARG A 695 -83.76 80.54 -43.10
N ARG A 696 -82.52 80.87 -43.46
CA ARG A 696 -81.81 82.09 -43.01
C ARG A 696 -82.15 83.38 -43.78
N ALA A 697 -82.77 83.29 -44.96
CA ALA A 697 -83.14 84.49 -45.73
C ALA A 697 -84.53 85.04 -45.36
N GLU A 698 -85.49 84.19 -44.95
CA GLU A 698 -86.79 84.63 -44.42
C GLU A 698 -86.66 85.43 -43.11
N GLU A 699 -85.59 85.23 -42.34
CA GLU A 699 -85.38 85.90 -41.04
C GLU A 699 -84.65 87.26 -41.14
N LYS A 700 -83.95 87.56 -42.23
CA LYS A 700 -83.02 88.72 -42.34
C LYS A 700 -83.49 89.80 -43.34
N ALA A 701 -84.81 89.96 -43.49
CA ALA A 701 -85.46 91.24 -43.83
C ALA A 701 -85.32 92.29 -42.70
N ARG A 702 -84.91 91.85 -41.51
CA ARG A 702 -84.42 92.74 -40.46
C ARG A 702 -82.90 92.67 -40.41
N GLY A 703 -82.30 93.31 -41.39
CA GLY A 703 -81.01 93.99 -41.22
C GLY A 703 -81.23 95.51 -41.18
N PRO A 704 -80.21 96.32 -40.82
CA PRO A 704 -78.88 96.00 -40.32
C PRO A 704 -78.61 96.76 -38.97
N LEU A 705 -77.35 97.16 -38.74
CA LEU A 705 -76.77 97.98 -37.65
C LEU A 705 -76.11 97.09 -36.58
N GLY A 706 -74.79 97.08 -36.34
CA GLY A 706 -73.74 98.01 -36.71
C GLY A 706 -73.42 98.97 -35.56
N TRP A 707 -72.19 99.48 -35.63
CA TRP A 707 -71.76 100.76 -35.04
C TRP A 707 -71.41 100.70 -33.55
N ARG A 708 -70.14 100.94 -33.22
CA ARG A 708 -69.63 102.30 -32.94
C ARG A 708 -70.18 102.81 -31.61
N GLU A 709 -69.65 102.25 -30.54
CA GLU A 709 -69.67 102.84 -29.21
C GLU A 709 -68.56 102.18 -28.40
N LYS A 710 -67.64 102.94 -27.78
CA LYS A 710 -66.62 102.47 -26.81
C LYS A 710 -65.54 101.53 -27.38
N GLU A 711 -64.38 101.98 -27.85
CA GLU A 711 -63.32 102.59 -27.04
C GLU A 711 -62.90 104.00 -27.52
N ARG A 712 -63.82 104.76 -28.12
CA ARG A 712 -63.86 106.18 -27.75
C ARG A 712 -64.31 106.21 -26.29
N LEU A 713 -63.39 106.55 -25.40
CA LEU A 713 -63.52 106.58 -23.93
C LEU A 713 -63.20 105.18 -23.36
N ARG A 714 -62.00 104.90 -22.84
CA ARG A 714 -61.43 105.48 -21.61
C ARG A 714 -62.51 105.55 -20.52
N ALA A 715 -62.22 105.06 -19.33
CA ALA A 715 -63.03 105.27 -18.12
C ALA A 715 -64.33 104.47 -18.10
N GLU A 716 -64.41 103.32 -17.45
CA GLU A 716 -64.23 103.13 -16.00
C GLU A 716 -63.76 101.67 -15.79
N GLY A 717 -62.58 101.36 -15.24
CA GLY A 717 -62.31 101.39 -13.80
C GLY A 717 -62.88 100.16 -13.07
N LYS A 718 -61.98 99.34 -12.47
CA LYS A 718 -62.16 98.32 -11.38
C LYS A 718 -62.44 96.85 -11.73
N GLU A 719 -62.06 95.81 -10.97
CA GLU A 719 -61.07 95.46 -9.90
C GLU A 719 -61.22 93.90 -9.72
N VAL A 720 -60.17 93.03 -9.68
CA VAL A 720 -59.42 92.43 -8.52
C VAL A 720 -60.31 91.54 -7.61
N PRO A 721 -59.94 90.33 -7.05
CA PRO A 721 -58.65 89.90 -6.40
C PRO A 721 -58.12 88.48 -6.72
N SER A 722 -56.80 88.18 -6.70
CA SER A 722 -55.82 87.93 -5.58
C SER A 722 -56.06 86.58 -4.85
N ASP A 723 -55.07 85.74 -4.53
CA ASP A 723 -53.86 85.91 -3.69
C ASP A 723 -52.75 84.90 -4.13
N ALA A 724 -51.45 85.18 -4.20
CA ALA A 724 -50.44 85.76 -3.29
C ALA A 724 -49.43 84.69 -2.79
N SER A 725 -48.15 84.90 -3.17
CA SER A 725 -46.88 84.70 -2.43
C SER A 725 -46.48 83.29 -1.93
N SER A 726 -45.22 82.87 -1.79
CA SER A 726 -43.92 83.56 -1.72
C SER A 726 -42.74 82.62 -2.09
N SER A 727 -41.67 83.23 -2.62
CA SER A 727 -40.33 82.76 -3.02
C SER A 727 -39.45 82.18 -1.87
N PRO A 728 -38.14 81.82 -2.07
CA PRO A 728 -37.41 81.41 -3.28
C PRO A 728 -36.49 80.17 -3.05
N SER A 729 -36.13 79.45 -4.11
CA SER A 729 -34.76 78.97 -4.38
C SER A 729 -34.73 78.15 -5.65
N ALA A 730 -33.62 78.27 -6.37
CA ALA A 730 -33.32 77.62 -7.63
C ALA A 730 -33.67 76.13 -7.66
N PRO A 731 -34.12 75.62 -8.82
CA PRO A 731 -33.92 74.21 -9.10
C PRO A 731 -33.25 73.93 -10.46
N PRO A 732 -32.58 72.77 -10.54
CA PRO A 732 -32.05 72.16 -11.76
C PRO A 732 -33.15 71.39 -12.49
N THR A 733 -32.93 71.08 -13.77
CA THR A 733 -33.83 70.20 -14.53
C THR A 733 -33.22 68.80 -14.67
N ARG A 734 -33.93 67.81 -14.12
CA ARG A 734 -33.87 66.40 -14.48
C ARG A 734 -35.30 65.85 -14.57
N ALA A 735 -35.46 64.88 -15.49
CA ALA A 735 -36.60 64.02 -15.81
C ALA A 735 -37.54 64.53 -16.92
N GLU A 736 -38.15 63.74 -17.81
CA GLU A 736 -37.87 62.49 -18.57
C GLU A 736 -39.08 62.28 -19.54
N PRO A 737 -39.15 61.27 -20.45
CA PRO A 737 -39.20 61.41 -21.92
C PRO A 737 -40.59 61.19 -22.58
N PRO A 738 -40.72 61.15 -23.93
CA PRO A 738 -40.68 59.85 -24.65
C PRO A 738 -39.96 59.93 -26.02
N ALA A 739 -39.01 59.03 -26.29
CA ALA A 739 -39.19 57.79 -27.07
C ALA A 739 -39.39 57.99 -28.59
N ALA A 740 -38.31 57.79 -29.35
CA ALA A 740 -38.38 57.24 -30.70
C ALA A 740 -37.42 56.05 -30.81
N SER A 741 -38.06 54.87 -30.87
CA SER A 741 -37.65 53.57 -31.42
C SER A 741 -36.21 53.10 -31.18
N SER A 742 -35.96 52.27 -30.17
CA SER A 742 -36.21 50.81 -30.08
C SER A 742 -34.96 50.05 -30.55
N GLY A 743 -34.18 49.38 -29.70
CA GLY A 743 -34.62 48.39 -28.70
C GLY A 743 -34.47 47.01 -29.34
N GLY A 744 -33.71 46.05 -28.83
CA GLY A 744 -33.01 45.97 -27.57
C GLY A 744 -32.05 44.76 -27.56
N PRO A 745 -31.42 44.48 -26.41
CA PRO A 745 -30.36 43.49 -26.17
C PRO A 745 -31.00 42.10 -25.81
N PRO A 746 -30.32 41.02 -25.32
CA PRO A 746 -29.02 41.03 -24.64
C PRO A 746 -28.13 39.75 -24.59
N ARG A 747 -26.96 39.93 -23.95
CA ARG A 747 -26.28 39.06 -22.95
C ARG A 747 -25.54 37.77 -23.38
N LEU A 748 -24.24 37.78 -23.01
CA LEU A 748 -23.49 36.81 -22.17
C LEU A 748 -23.51 35.32 -22.61
N ALA A 749 -22.43 34.53 -22.58
CA ALA A 749 -21.05 34.65 -22.09
C ALA A 749 -20.27 33.38 -22.48
N LEU A 750 -18.94 33.43 -22.33
CA LEU A 750 -17.97 32.32 -22.23
C LEU A 750 -17.66 31.58 -23.55
N ALA A 751 -16.43 31.24 -23.93
CA ALA A 751 -15.14 31.20 -23.26
C ALA A 751 -14.01 31.10 -24.31
N GLY A 752 -12.79 31.50 -23.92
CA GLY A 752 -11.58 30.84 -24.37
C GLY A 752 -10.66 31.62 -25.31
N GLY A 753 -9.54 32.11 -24.77
CA GLY A 753 -8.33 32.35 -25.56
C GLY A 753 -7.61 33.68 -25.28
N ASN A 754 -7.09 33.89 -24.06
CA ASN A 754 -6.19 35.01 -23.81
C ASN A 754 -4.73 34.53 -23.83
N LYS A 755 -4.00 34.89 -24.89
CA LYS A 755 -2.53 34.98 -24.89
C LYS A 755 -2.15 36.39 -24.42
N PRO A 756 -1.08 36.56 -23.64
CA PRO A 756 -0.70 37.87 -23.09
C PRO A 756 -0.32 38.86 -24.20
N SER A 757 -0.83 40.07 -24.08
CA SER A 757 -0.51 41.21 -24.93
C SER A 757 0.86 41.80 -24.54
N TRP A 758 1.54 42.40 -25.52
CA TRP A 758 2.86 43.03 -25.42
C TRP A 758 2.98 44.07 -24.28
N ARG A 759 1.87 44.63 -23.79
CA ARG A 759 1.83 45.52 -22.62
C ARG A 759 2.00 44.82 -21.26
N GLU A 760 1.72 43.52 -21.13
CA GLU A 760 2.02 42.74 -19.91
C GLU A 760 3.51 42.33 -19.84
N ARG A 761 4.23 42.34 -20.98
CA ARG A 761 5.69 42.13 -21.05
C ARG A 761 6.51 43.34 -20.60
N GLU A 762 5.98 44.56 -20.67
CA GLU A 762 6.68 45.77 -20.20
C GLU A 762 6.59 45.96 -18.68
N ALA A 763 5.51 45.53 -18.03
CA ALA A 763 5.39 45.59 -16.57
C ALA A 763 6.33 44.59 -15.84
N ALA A 764 6.70 43.47 -16.48
CA ALA A 764 7.65 42.50 -15.94
C ALA A 764 9.13 42.94 -16.07
N LYS A 765 9.43 43.93 -16.92
CA LYS A 765 10.79 44.45 -17.14
C LYS A 765 11.18 45.57 -16.15
N ALA A 766 10.22 46.13 -15.41
CA ALA A 766 10.45 47.17 -14.39
C ALA A 766 10.67 46.60 -12.97
N ALA A 767 10.44 45.30 -12.72
CA ALA A 767 10.56 44.68 -11.40
C ALA A 767 11.86 43.88 -11.18
N SER A 768 12.79 43.86 -12.15
CA SER A 768 14.04 43.09 -12.10
C SER A 768 15.30 43.93 -12.36
N GLY A 769 15.49 45.01 -11.60
CA GLY A 769 16.73 45.78 -11.67
C GLY A 769 17.06 46.52 -10.38
N GLY A 770 18.09 46.05 -9.66
CA GLY A 770 18.77 46.86 -8.64
C GLY A 770 19.45 46.06 -7.53
N GLY A 771 20.70 45.62 -7.74
CA GLY A 771 21.55 45.07 -6.69
C GLY A 771 22.73 44.24 -7.20
N ARG A 772 23.70 44.89 -7.84
CA ARG A 772 25.00 44.32 -8.25
C ARG A 772 26.10 44.77 -7.24
N PRO A 773 27.37 44.38 -7.37
CA PRO A 773 28.05 43.40 -6.51
C PRO A 773 29.21 43.99 -5.69
N GLU A 774 29.65 43.33 -4.62
CA GLU A 774 30.98 43.57 -4.03
C GLU A 774 31.85 42.31 -4.10
N ARG A 775 33.10 42.51 -4.51
CA ARG A 775 34.21 41.54 -4.58
C ARG A 775 35.50 42.38 -4.58
N PRO A 776 36.67 41.84 -4.21
CA PRO A 776 37.06 41.08 -3.03
C PRO A 776 38.16 41.82 -2.21
N ALA A 777 38.36 41.46 -0.94
CA ALA A 777 39.61 41.74 -0.23
C ALA A 777 40.37 40.43 0.00
N ALA A 778 41.61 40.39 -0.46
CA ALA A 778 42.55 39.30 -0.28
C ALA A 778 43.48 39.61 0.90
N ARG A 779 43.70 38.66 1.81
CA ARG A 779 45.04 38.12 2.14
C ARG A 779 45.01 36.99 3.18
N GLU A 780 45.68 35.90 2.78
CA GLU A 780 46.62 35.03 3.53
C GLU A 780 46.41 34.79 5.03
N GLU A 781 46.23 33.51 5.42
CA GLU A 781 47.26 32.75 6.17
C GLU A 781 46.96 31.25 6.26
N ARG A 782 48.03 30.46 6.35
CA ARG A 782 48.11 28.98 6.32
C ARG A 782 47.64 28.34 7.64
N PRO A 783 47.30 27.02 7.67
CA PRO A 783 47.00 26.33 8.92
C PRO A 783 48.29 25.86 9.61
N ALA A 784 48.48 26.29 10.87
CA ALA A 784 49.47 25.71 11.78
C ALA A 784 48.81 24.64 12.67
N ALA A 785 49.52 23.52 12.80
CA ALA A 785 49.17 22.39 13.63
C ALA A 785 49.41 22.64 15.13
N GLN A 786 48.76 21.78 15.93
CA GLN A 786 49.15 21.27 17.26
C GLN A 786 48.38 21.74 18.51
N ARG A 787 47.88 20.68 19.18
CA ARG A 787 47.85 20.42 20.64
C ARG A 787 46.82 21.17 21.48
N GLN A 788 45.73 20.45 21.79
CA GLN A 788 45.12 20.50 23.11
C GLN A 788 45.58 19.28 23.91
N GLN A 789 46.35 19.52 24.98
CA GLN A 789 46.32 18.72 26.20
C GLN A 789 46.93 19.52 27.34
N SER A 790 46.11 19.72 28.37
CA SER A 790 46.41 19.85 29.81
C SER A 790 45.58 20.98 30.42
N LEU A 791 44.70 20.62 31.35
CA LEU A 791 44.54 21.32 32.62
C LEU A 791 44.10 20.30 33.70
N PRO A 792 44.38 20.58 34.98
CA PRO A 792 44.71 19.59 35.98
C PRO A 792 43.61 19.35 37.03
N ILE A 793 43.77 18.23 37.74
CA ILE A 793 43.65 18.04 39.19
C ILE A 793 42.54 18.86 39.89
N LEU A 794 41.48 18.14 40.29
CA LEU A 794 41.18 17.84 41.70
C LEU A 794 40.45 16.49 41.79
#